data_AF-A0A670HMD6-F1
#
_entry.id   AF-A0A670HMD6-F1
#
_cell.length_a   1.000
_cell.length_b   1.000
_cell.length_c   1.000
_cell.angle_alpha   90.00
_cell.angle_beta   90.00
_cell.angle_gamma   90.00
#
_symmetry.space_group_name_H-M   'P 1'
#
loop_
_entity.id
_entity.type
_entity.pdbx_description
1 polymer ?
#
loop_
_entity_poly.entity_id
_entity_poly.type
_entity_poly.pdbx_seq_one_letter_code
_entity_poly.pdbx_strand_id
1 'polypeptide(L)'
;MDRRNDPDRRLNPPAAFRGSKPTGPKELIPPSHFQSRSAPPLAVSTTVPWDVPCFPNYEAVELKRENQRLKDELHRWATKGDKAEEPGTRTRSLDRGAEPSSVCHTLAMSQQAEIISHQLHEIQRLEAELAAFRVASAQQEAAVASRENTLSDLQSELAILKSRSKAEAAGLKAELEEVRSSSRLEIETLKVELEELRRQRRLEADSLKEELELTKERSRHEVGLARGELQGALEKAEAEQRRQEERVRECLETVLREHQAELSRLSEVHGAEVASLKQQLWALQQDLGAQQKEAVQLREKRDVLQNQLSAAEAELASQNASLLQLKTYVGEQESKQPSAERNQLMSRVQQLEEEKDALKITAELLQVRLTSLSDILMLQEMELSKKVQLEDPLRPESSQKWQYLLTRWREKVFCLLVQLKSQELSHRDTTKVLERKVKELEGEVESRDQKVALLLHSLEDKSAEADMERVRNKTLQAEALRSNDLAQDLQRRAETAENALRGLGDFVSRLSQQLTGQEESWRAALSRLMGLGNRVAFAAKRVDTVQGLVCQKIALARLQQEEKSCTTRSDDEKIQPSYEDLQAELQMLHRERDQLSLELKRGAQLIEKKVAEAKEQAELELRKTRESLQSLQEALAAKALSEQTLRQQQEATEKQLEASCSNLQRSEEAAESLRQELGQLRAEYERALQEKVTEIETQMRKDLSEMERGLNEARREHTKAVVALRQAERQAARDKARSDELAKLQESATQQEMAQLEGRLRELERDKNLLMATLREEGLLIQHRQNRLAAVQGPAESTEKTGSKPPSKESLFAVLDDLQVLGAAILGEEAADKERDTSKGT
;
A
#
# COMPACT_ATOMS: atom_id res chain seq x y z
N MET A 1 36.92 -23.26 -23.93
CA MET A 1 36.30 -21.93 -24.09
C MET A 1 36.14 -21.31 -22.69
N ASP A 2 37.21 -21.10 -21.92
CA ASP A 2 38.26 -20.06 -22.08
C ASP A 2 37.77 -18.69 -21.58
N ARG A 3 38.35 -18.02 -20.56
CA ARG A 3 39.50 -18.24 -19.66
C ARG A 3 39.14 -17.63 -18.28
N ARG A 4 39.42 -18.22 -17.13
CA ARG A 4 40.69 -18.11 -16.34
C ARG A 4 41.32 -16.71 -16.31
N ASN A 5 41.39 -16.10 -15.12
CA ASN A 5 42.65 -15.66 -14.50
C ASN A 5 42.43 -15.03 -13.10
N ASP A 6 42.63 -15.84 -12.05
CA ASP A 6 43.17 -15.36 -10.77
C ASP A 6 44.71 -15.40 -10.83
N PRO A 7 45.40 -14.53 -10.07
CA PRO A 7 46.72 -14.87 -9.55
C PRO A 7 46.79 -14.74 -8.01
N ASP A 8 46.49 -15.86 -7.36
CA ASP A 8 46.97 -16.30 -6.04
C ASP A 8 48.46 -15.94 -5.78
N ARG A 9 48.81 -15.36 -4.60
CA ARG A 9 49.69 -16.01 -3.58
C ARG A 9 50.26 -15.11 -2.46
N ARG A 10 49.88 -15.47 -1.22
CA ARG A 10 50.73 -15.79 -0.05
C ARG A 10 52.02 -14.97 0.21
N LEU A 11 52.05 -14.24 1.33
CA LEU A 11 53.15 -14.28 2.33
C LEU A 11 52.62 -13.97 3.76
N ASN A 12 53.09 -14.74 4.75
CA ASN A 12 52.95 -14.56 6.20
C ASN A 12 53.94 -15.54 6.87
N PRO A 13 54.49 -15.28 8.08
CA PRO A 13 54.71 -14.03 8.80
C PRO A 13 56.24 -13.82 9.07
N PRO A 14 56.66 -13.07 10.11
CA PRO A 14 57.15 -13.79 11.30
C PRO A 14 56.73 -13.18 12.65
N ALA A 15 56.84 -13.99 13.70
CA ALA A 15 56.58 -13.60 15.09
C ALA A 15 57.85 -13.66 15.95
N ALA A 16 58.13 -12.59 16.70
CA ALA A 16 58.94 -12.50 17.94
C ALA A 16 58.89 -11.03 18.41
N PHE A 17 58.71 -10.65 19.68
CA PHE A 17 58.97 -11.33 20.95
C PHE A 17 57.88 -11.08 22.01
N ARG A 18 57.79 -12.01 22.99
CA ARG A 18 57.35 -11.89 24.41
C ARG A 18 56.49 -10.67 24.80
N GLY A 19 55.30 -10.78 25.39
CA GLY A 19 54.64 -11.93 26.02
C GLY A 19 54.81 -11.96 27.55
N SER A 20 53.73 -11.66 28.27
CA SER A 20 53.39 -12.24 29.58
C SER A 20 51.87 -12.44 29.67
N LYS A 21 51.43 -13.42 30.46
CA LYS A 21 50.08 -14.01 30.46
C LYS A 21 49.37 -13.76 31.82
N PRO A 22 48.13 -14.23 32.07
CA PRO A 22 47.14 -13.44 32.80
C PRO A 22 46.90 -13.94 34.24
N THR A 23 46.13 -13.16 35.01
CA THR A 23 45.25 -13.72 36.05
C THR A 23 43.98 -12.88 36.17
N GLY A 24 42.83 -13.54 36.22
CA GLY A 24 41.61 -13.05 36.89
C GLY A 24 41.06 -14.19 37.75
N PRO A 25 39.80 -14.15 38.22
CA PRO A 25 38.90 -13.01 38.39
C PRO A 25 38.52 -12.82 39.88
N LYS A 26 37.70 -11.79 40.19
CA LYS A 26 36.71 -11.83 41.28
C LYS A 26 35.76 -10.62 41.24
N GLU A 27 34.53 -10.87 40.79
CA GLU A 27 33.31 -10.63 41.56
C GLU A 27 33.26 -9.42 42.53
N LEU A 28 32.54 -8.36 42.14
CA LEU A 28 31.18 -7.98 42.64
C LEU A 28 30.88 -6.49 42.43
N ILE A 29 29.60 -6.16 42.21
CA ILE A 29 29.05 -4.79 42.05
C ILE A 29 28.40 -4.34 43.40
N PRO A 30 27.80 -3.12 43.58
CA PRO A 30 28.15 -2.19 44.66
C PRO A 30 27.08 -2.21 45.82
N PRO A 31 26.53 -1.16 46.49
CA PRO A 31 26.40 0.28 46.17
C PRO A 31 26.76 1.32 47.29
N SER A 32 26.88 2.60 46.88
CA SER A 32 26.34 3.84 47.50
C SER A 32 26.64 4.31 48.96
N HIS A 33 26.35 5.61 49.13
CA HIS A 33 26.13 6.40 50.37
C HIS A 33 27.31 6.78 51.29
N PHE A 34 27.76 8.03 51.12
CA PHE A 34 28.10 8.88 52.26
C PHE A 34 26.88 9.08 53.16
N GLN A 35 26.98 8.74 54.46
CA GLN A 35 26.39 9.53 55.56
C GLN A 35 26.84 9.07 56.97
N SER A 36 27.41 10.03 57.72
CA SER A 36 27.11 10.34 59.14
C SER A 36 27.57 9.45 60.32
N ARG A 37 28.24 10.14 61.27
CA ARG A 37 28.35 9.90 62.74
C ARG A 37 29.28 8.75 63.21
N SER A 38 30.07 8.88 64.29
CA SER A 38 30.34 10.02 65.19
C SER A 38 31.57 9.82 66.11
N ALA A 39 32.48 10.82 66.13
CA ALA A 39 33.02 11.57 67.32
C ALA A 39 33.77 10.85 68.47
N PRO A 40 34.50 11.55 69.40
CA PRO A 40 35.19 12.86 69.40
C PRO A 40 36.66 12.75 69.96
N PRO A 41 37.31 13.79 70.54
CA PRO A 41 37.51 15.20 70.14
C PRO A 41 39.00 15.58 69.96
N LEU A 42 39.31 16.74 69.36
CA LEU A 42 40.47 17.56 69.78
C LEU A 42 40.36 19.03 69.30
N ALA A 43 40.42 19.94 70.29
CA ALA A 43 40.72 21.38 70.25
C ALA A 43 40.34 22.24 69.01
N VAL A 44 39.30 23.05 69.18
CA VAL A 44 39.12 24.32 68.44
C VAL A 44 40.04 25.37 69.07
N SER A 45 40.79 26.13 68.26
CA SER A 45 41.46 27.36 68.71
C SER A 45 40.87 28.57 68.00
N THR A 46 39.98 29.26 68.71
CA THR A 46 39.21 30.41 68.22
C THR A 46 40.06 31.69 68.21
N THR A 47 39.81 32.57 67.23
CA THR A 47 39.96 34.05 67.28
C THR A 47 41.17 34.65 67.99
N VAL A 48 42.04 35.29 67.22
CA VAL A 48 43.06 36.26 67.68
C VAL A 48 42.40 37.49 68.33
N PRO A 49 42.78 37.85 69.58
CA PRO A 49 42.76 39.22 70.08
C PRO A 49 44.15 39.84 69.92
N TRP A 50 44.20 41.17 69.81
CA TRP A 50 45.45 41.91 69.69
C TRP A 50 46.10 42.10 71.07
N ASP A 51 47.09 41.28 71.41
CA ASP A 51 47.97 41.54 72.55
C ASP A 51 49.31 42.13 72.09
N VAL A 52 49.60 43.32 72.61
CA VAL A 52 50.86 44.05 72.42
C VAL A 52 51.96 43.37 73.24
N PRO A 53 53.21 43.24 72.74
CA PRO A 53 54.31 42.65 73.51
C PRO A 53 54.54 43.40 74.83
N CYS A 54 54.28 42.72 75.95
CA CYS A 54 54.55 43.24 77.27
C CYS A 54 56.07 43.23 77.53
N PHE A 55 56.72 44.37 77.36
CA PHE A 55 58.13 44.53 77.74
C PHE A 55 58.28 44.30 79.26
N PRO A 56 59.24 43.49 79.73
CA PRO A 56 59.53 43.37 81.16
C PRO A 56 60.05 44.72 81.66
N ASN A 57 59.20 45.44 82.39
CA ASN A 57 59.51 46.77 82.89
C ASN A 57 60.44 46.68 84.11
N TYR A 58 61.75 46.55 83.86
CA TYR A 58 62.80 46.52 84.89
C TYR A 58 62.78 47.79 85.75
N GLU A 59 62.52 48.95 85.16
CA GLU A 59 62.39 50.23 85.87
C GLU A 59 61.26 50.20 86.91
N ALA A 60 60.13 49.53 86.64
CA ALA A 60 59.05 49.39 87.62
C ALA A 60 59.38 48.47 88.81
N VAL A 61 60.44 47.66 88.72
CA VAL A 61 60.95 46.83 89.83
C VAL A 61 62.04 47.57 90.61
N GLU A 62 62.90 48.32 89.91
CA GLU A 62 63.91 49.19 90.53
C GLU A 62 63.26 50.37 91.26
N LEU A 63 62.34 51.10 90.63
CA LEU A 63 61.58 52.18 91.27
C LEU A 63 60.74 51.70 92.47
N LYS A 64 60.34 50.42 92.52
CA LYS A 64 59.72 49.81 93.71
C LYS A 64 60.73 49.51 94.81
N ARG A 65 61.92 48.98 94.49
CA ARG A 65 63.01 48.81 95.47
C ARG A 65 63.50 50.15 96.01
N GLU A 66 63.54 51.18 95.17
CA GLU A 66 63.99 52.51 95.53
C GLU A 66 62.93 53.27 96.34
N ASN A 67 61.64 53.15 96.01
CA ASN A 67 60.55 53.59 96.90
C ASN A 67 60.54 52.85 98.24
N GLN A 68 60.91 51.57 98.27
CA GLN A 68 61.04 50.83 99.53
C GLN A 68 62.20 51.40 100.35
N ARG A 69 63.39 51.62 99.75
CA ARG A 69 64.52 52.29 100.40
C ARG A 69 64.17 53.67 100.95
N LEU A 70 63.50 54.51 100.16
CA LEU A 70 63.09 55.85 100.58
C LEU A 70 62.05 55.81 101.71
N LYS A 71 61.14 54.82 101.73
CA LYS A 71 60.23 54.59 102.87
C LYS A 71 60.98 54.11 104.12
N ASP A 72 61.97 53.24 103.97
CA ASP A 72 62.81 52.74 105.07
C ASP A 72 63.79 53.81 105.58
N GLU A 73 64.17 54.79 104.76
CA GLU A 73 64.94 55.98 105.17
C GLU A 73 64.04 57.00 105.87
N LEU A 74 62.84 57.28 105.34
CA LEU A 74 61.87 58.15 106.01
C LEU A 74 61.48 57.61 107.40
N HIS A 75 61.29 56.29 107.54
CA HIS A 75 61.06 55.65 108.84
C HIS A 75 62.28 55.71 109.77
N ARG A 76 63.51 55.68 109.24
CA ARG A 76 64.74 55.84 110.05
C ARG A 76 64.98 57.28 110.53
N TRP A 77 64.52 58.29 109.79
CA TRP A 77 64.52 59.68 110.26
C TRP A 77 63.36 59.96 111.24
N ALA A 78 62.18 59.40 111.01
CA ALA A 78 61.01 59.55 111.89
C ALA A 78 61.12 58.81 113.24
N THR A 79 62.09 57.90 113.41
CA THR A 79 62.26 57.11 114.66
C THR A 79 63.50 57.48 115.48
N LYS A 80 64.19 58.58 115.14
CA LYS A 80 65.30 59.13 115.92
C LYS A 80 65.01 60.54 116.42
N GLY A 81 64.58 60.63 117.68
CA GLY A 81 65.04 61.74 118.53
C GLY A 81 64.03 62.78 119.00
N ASP A 82 62.73 62.48 119.07
CA ASP A 82 61.82 63.27 119.92
C ASP A 82 61.79 62.69 121.35
N LYS A 83 62.34 63.45 122.32
CA LYS A 83 61.99 63.52 123.76
C LYS A 83 63.13 64.07 124.62
N ALA A 84 63.02 65.34 125.03
CA ALA A 84 63.59 65.88 126.27
C ALA A 84 62.80 67.12 126.71
N GLU A 85 61.68 66.85 127.38
CA GLU A 85 61.16 67.54 128.59
C GLU A 85 61.03 69.08 128.64
N GLU A 86 59.78 69.54 128.70
CA GLU A 86 59.33 70.73 129.45
C GLU A 86 59.53 70.50 130.97
N PRO A 87 59.80 71.53 131.83
CA PRO A 87 58.72 72.45 132.25
C PRO A 87 59.06 73.89 132.73
N GLY A 88 58.16 74.83 132.44
CA GLY A 88 57.45 75.66 133.44
C GLY A 88 58.15 76.73 134.32
N THR A 89 57.56 77.95 134.30
CA THR A 89 57.62 79.04 135.32
C THR A 89 58.94 79.86 135.38
N ARG A 90 59.01 81.13 135.82
CA ARG A 90 58.10 82.01 136.60
C ARG A 90 58.43 83.51 136.40
N THR A 91 57.56 84.42 136.85
CA THR A 91 57.68 85.90 136.80
C THR A 91 58.30 86.56 138.05
N ARG A 92 58.62 87.88 137.96
CA ARG A 92 58.97 88.92 139.00
C ARG A 92 60.46 89.36 139.05
N SER A 93 60.87 90.55 139.54
CA SER A 93 60.30 91.93 139.58
C SER A 93 61.28 92.94 140.25
N LEU A 94 61.38 94.17 139.73
CA LEU A 94 61.65 95.48 140.40
C LEU A 94 62.97 95.82 141.18
N ASP A 95 63.49 97.01 140.83
CA ASP A 95 63.98 98.14 141.66
C ASP A 95 65.45 98.32 142.19
N ARG A 96 66.01 99.51 141.81
CA ARG A 96 66.98 100.43 142.47
C ARG A 96 68.44 100.00 142.69
N GLY A 97 69.45 100.89 142.66
CA GLY A 97 69.47 102.34 142.35
C GLY A 97 70.81 103.04 142.73
N ALA A 98 70.89 104.37 142.54
CA ALA A 98 71.93 105.33 143.00
C ALA A 98 73.25 105.50 142.20
N GLU A 99 73.23 106.47 141.27
CA GLU A 99 74.01 107.74 141.19
C GLU A 99 75.10 108.12 142.24
N PRO A 100 75.93 109.19 142.06
CA PRO A 100 75.96 110.21 140.97
C PRO A 100 77.36 110.56 140.36
N SER A 101 77.38 111.21 139.18
CA SER A 101 77.73 112.65 139.07
C SER A 101 77.76 113.20 137.62
N SER A 102 76.79 114.06 137.33
CA SER A 102 76.89 115.30 136.53
C SER A 102 77.38 115.30 135.06
N VAL A 103 76.50 115.79 134.17
CA VAL A 103 76.75 116.40 132.84
C VAL A 103 77.01 115.48 131.63
N CYS A 104 76.05 114.62 131.24
CA CYS A 104 76.00 114.10 129.85
C CYS A 104 74.64 113.51 129.34
N HIS A 105 73.49 113.84 129.95
CA HIS A 105 72.28 112.99 129.83
C HIS A 105 71.25 113.36 128.74
N THR A 106 71.45 114.42 127.95
CA THR A 106 70.44 114.91 126.97
C THR A 106 70.55 114.33 125.56
N LEU A 107 71.67 113.68 125.20
CA LEU A 107 71.91 113.19 123.83
C LEU A 107 71.45 111.74 123.58
N ALA A 108 71.33 110.92 124.63
CA ALA A 108 71.06 109.48 124.50
C ALA A 108 69.57 109.14 124.22
N MET A 109 68.63 110.03 124.55
CA MET A 109 67.19 109.74 124.46
C MET A 109 66.59 109.91 123.06
N SER A 110 67.24 110.65 122.14
CA SER A 110 66.75 110.76 120.76
C SER A 110 67.04 109.50 119.93
N GLN A 111 68.24 108.93 120.06
CA GLN A 111 68.68 107.76 119.31
C GLN A 111 67.84 106.50 119.60
N GLN A 112 67.32 106.36 120.82
CA GLN A 112 66.46 105.23 121.20
C GLN A 112 65.08 105.29 120.53
N ALA A 113 64.56 106.48 120.22
CA ALA A 113 63.22 106.67 119.65
C ALA A 113 63.17 106.34 118.14
N GLU A 114 64.23 106.65 117.40
CA GLU A 114 64.34 106.37 115.95
C GLU A 114 64.44 104.87 115.65
N ILE A 115 65.09 104.10 116.53
CA ILE A 115 65.20 102.63 116.38
C ILE A 115 63.82 101.97 116.52
N ILE A 116 63.00 102.41 117.47
CA ILE A 116 61.66 101.86 117.72
C ILE A 116 60.71 102.19 116.56
N SER A 117 60.77 103.42 116.02
CA SER A 117 59.92 103.80 114.89
C SER A 117 60.28 103.06 113.61
N HIS A 118 61.58 102.81 113.34
CA HIS A 118 62.01 101.98 112.20
C HIS A 118 61.51 100.53 112.35
N GLN A 119 61.65 99.92 113.53
CA GLN A 119 61.20 98.54 113.78
C GLN A 119 59.69 98.37 113.57
N LEU A 120 58.88 99.36 113.98
CA LEU A 120 57.42 99.33 113.75
C LEU A 120 57.06 99.42 112.26
N HIS A 121 57.75 100.25 111.47
CA HIS A 121 57.52 100.31 110.01
C HIS A 121 57.97 99.01 109.30
N GLU A 122 59.06 98.39 109.75
CA GLU A 122 59.55 97.12 109.19
C GLU A 122 58.54 95.99 109.44
N ILE A 123 57.98 95.91 110.66
CA ILE A 123 56.91 94.95 111.01
C ILE A 123 55.67 95.20 110.16
N GLN A 124 55.20 96.45 110.03
CA GLN A 124 54.03 96.77 109.21
C GLN A 124 54.24 96.44 107.71
N ARG A 125 55.46 96.62 107.19
CA ARG A 125 55.79 96.22 105.81
C ARG A 125 55.72 94.70 105.64
N LEU A 126 56.32 93.94 106.56
CA LEU A 126 56.30 92.48 106.54
C LEU A 126 54.89 91.91 106.75
N GLU A 127 54.06 92.55 107.57
CA GLU A 127 52.63 92.19 107.73
C GLU A 127 51.84 92.43 106.43
N ALA A 128 52.10 93.54 105.73
CA ALA A 128 51.50 93.82 104.43
C ALA A 128 51.98 92.84 103.33
N GLU A 129 53.26 92.49 103.31
CA GLU A 129 53.82 91.47 102.41
C GLU A 129 53.20 90.08 102.69
N LEU A 130 53.09 89.66 103.96
CA LEU A 130 52.43 88.41 104.34
C LEU A 130 50.92 88.41 104.01
N ALA A 131 50.24 89.56 104.13
CA ALA A 131 48.85 89.69 103.70
C ALA A 131 48.73 89.54 102.17
N ALA A 132 49.63 90.16 101.40
CA ALA A 132 49.67 90.02 99.94
C ALA A 132 49.96 88.57 99.51
N PHE A 133 50.91 87.87 100.15
CA PHE A 133 51.19 86.46 99.88
C PHE A 133 49.99 85.56 100.22
N ARG A 134 49.25 85.82 101.31
CA ARG A 134 48.02 85.07 101.65
C ARG A 134 46.93 85.28 100.60
N VAL A 135 46.73 86.50 100.10
CA VAL A 135 45.78 86.79 99.02
C VAL A 135 46.20 86.10 97.72
N ALA A 136 47.49 86.13 97.37
CA ALA A 136 48.00 85.43 96.18
C ALA A 136 47.87 83.90 96.30
N SER A 137 48.13 83.31 97.47
CA SER A 137 47.91 81.87 97.72
C SER A 137 46.45 81.50 97.56
N ALA A 138 45.54 82.26 98.18
CA ALA A 138 44.10 82.02 98.06
C ALA A 138 43.58 82.17 96.61
N GLN A 139 44.13 83.11 95.83
CA GLN A 139 43.83 83.23 94.40
C GLN A 139 44.35 82.04 93.58
N GLN A 140 45.56 81.56 93.88
CA GLN A 140 46.12 80.38 93.22
C GLN A 140 45.35 79.09 93.59
N GLU A 141 44.95 78.93 94.85
CA GLU A 141 44.11 77.81 95.31
C GLU A 141 42.74 77.83 94.62
N ALA A 142 42.09 78.99 94.51
CA ALA A 142 40.84 79.13 93.74
C ALA A 142 41.02 78.82 92.23
N ALA A 143 42.15 79.24 91.65
CA ALA A 143 42.50 78.92 90.26
C ALA A 143 42.79 77.42 90.06
N VAL A 144 43.37 76.73 91.04
CA VAL A 144 43.55 75.26 91.02
C VAL A 144 42.19 74.56 91.17
N ALA A 145 41.37 74.94 92.16
CA ALA A 145 40.04 74.33 92.37
C ALA A 145 39.12 74.47 91.14
N SER A 146 39.13 75.60 90.45
CA SER A 146 38.37 75.78 89.20
C SER A 146 38.89 74.92 88.03
N ARG A 147 40.20 74.65 87.98
CA ARG A 147 40.79 73.71 87.01
C ARG A 147 40.48 72.25 87.37
N GLU A 148 40.46 71.90 88.65
CA GLU A 148 40.06 70.58 89.12
C GLU A 148 38.58 70.29 88.82
N ASN A 149 37.69 71.27 89.03
CA ASN A 149 36.29 71.18 88.64
C ASN A 149 36.12 70.94 87.13
N THR A 150 36.76 71.77 86.29
CA THR A 150 36.66 71.58 84.83
C THR A 150 37.29 70.28 84.33
N LEU A 151 38.35 69.77 84.97
CA LEU A 151 38.90 68.44 84.70
C LEU A 151 37.95 67.32 85.13
N SER A 152 37.25 67.46 86.26
CA SER A 152 36.21 66.53 86.71
C SER A 152 35.03 66.50 85.75
N ASP A 153 34.54 67.67 85.31
CA ASP A 153 33.44 67.79 84.35
C ASP A 153 33.80 67.13 83.03
N LEU A 154 34.98 67.43 82.45
CA LEU A 154 35.47 66.81 81.22
C LEU A 154 35.71 65.29 81.36
N GLN A 155 36.14 64.82 82.54
CA GLN A 155 36.22 63.37 82.81
C GLN A 155 34.84 62.72 82.83
N SER A 156 33.82 63.39 83.37
CA SER A 156 32.44 62.91 83.36
C SER A 156 31.86 62.86 81.94
N GLU A 157 32.08 63.90 81.13
CA GLU A 157 31.67 63.94 79.71
C GLU A 157 32.37 62.84 78.90
N LEU A 158 33.68 62.65 79.08
CA LEU A 158 34.42 61.57 78.45
C LEU A 158 33.93 60.19 78.89
N ALA A 159 33.49 60.02 80.15
CA ALA A 159 32.89 58.79 80.61
C ALA A 159 31.53 58.53 79.94
N ILE A 160 30.68 59.55 79.82
CA ILE A 160 29.38 59.50 79.14
C ILE A 160 29.55 59.20 77.65
N LEU A 161 30.48 59.87 76.95
CA LEU A 161 30.77 59.60 75.54
C LEU A 161 31.36 58.20 75.33
N LYS A 162 32.20 57.72 76.25
CA LYS A 162 32.70 56.33 76.24
C LYS A 162 31.58 55.31 76.52
N SER A 163 30.62 55.59 77.40
CA SER A 163 29.48 54.68 77.62
C SER A 163 28.53 54.68 76.43
N ARG A 164 28.27 55.85 75.84
CA ARG A 164 27.42 56.01 74.65
C ARG A 164 28.01 55.32 73.43
N SER A 165 29.27 55.57 73.09
CA SER A 165 29.94 54.89 71.97
C SER A 165 30.05 53.37 72.16
N LYS A 166 30.20 52.88 73.40
CA LYS A 166 30.10 51.44 73.71
C LYS A 166 28.69 50.88 73.51
N ALA A 167 27.65 51.63 73.88
CA ALA A 167 26.26 51.23 73.68
C ALA A 167 25.87 51.23 72.19
N GLU A 168 26.25 52.25 71.43
CA GLU A 168 26.08 52.34 69.98
C GLU A 168 26.83 51.20 69.26
N ALA A 169 28.09 50.93 69.66
CA ALA A 169 28.85 49.79 69.13
C ALA A 169 28.31 48.42 69.56
N ALA A 170 27.52 48.31 70.64
CA ALA A 170 26.81 47.10 71.02
C ALA A 170 25.51 46.93 70.21
N GLY A 171 24.76 48.02 69.99
CA GLY A 171 23.57 48.04 69.14
C GLY A 171 23.87 47.63 67.71
N LEU A 172 24.86 48.28 67.07
CA LEU A 172 25.28 47.94 65.71
C LEU A 172 25.80 46.49 65.57
N LYS A 173 26.36 45.91 66.65
CA LYS A 173 26.73 44.48 66.67
C LYS A 173 25.51 43.56 66.77
N ALA A 174 24.50 43.94 67.55
CA ALA A 174 23.26 43.18 67.67
C ALA A 174 22.49 43.20 66.34
N GLU A 175 22.29 44.37 65.73
CA GLU A 175 21.67 44.52 64.40
C GLU A 175 22.40 43.70 63.32
N LEU A 176 23.74 43.71 63.34
CA LEU A 176 24.55 42.98 62.39
C LEU A 176 24.50 41.44 62.60
N GLU A 177 24.36 40.96 63.83
CA GLU A 177 24.08 39.53 64.09
C GLU A 177 22.62 39.16 63.75
N GLU A 178 21.66 40.06 63.94
CA GLU A 178 20.26 39.86 63.53
C GLU A 178 20.17 39.72 62.01
N VAL A 179 20.76 40.65 61.23
CA VAL A 179 20.84 40.57 59.77
C VAL A 179 21.62 39.34 59.29
N ARG A 180 22.66 38.92 60.01
CA ARG A 180 23.33 37.63 59.74
C ARG A 180 22.42 36.43 60.00
N SER A 181 21.56 36.50 61.01
CA SER A 181 20.63 35.42 61.36
C SER A 181 19.48 35.31 60.36
N SER A 182 18.87 36.43 59.95
CA SER A 182 17.83 36.45 58.92
C SER A 182 18.37 35.99 57.57
N SER A 183 19.53 36.50 57.14
CA SER A 183 20.18 36.06 55.89
C SER A 183 20.55 34.56 55.92
N ARG A 184 20.94 34.00 57.07
CA ARG A 184 21.15 32.54 57.21
C ARG A 184 19.84 31.77 57.04
N LEU A 185 18.75 32.22 57.68
CA LEU A 185 17.43 31.58 57.56
C LEU A 185 16.90 31.64 56.12
N GLU A 186 17.02 32.79 55.45
CA GLU A 186 16.66 32.94 54.03
C GLU A 186 17.49 32.02 53.12
N ILE A 187 18.80 31.89 53.39
CA ILE A 187 19.66 30.94 52.67
C ILE A 187 19.25 29.48 52.95
N GLU A 188 18.73 29.17 54.14
CA GLU A 188 18.23 27.83 54.48
C GLU A 188 16.87 27.53 53.85
N THR A 189 15.91 28.48 53.84
CA THR A 189 14.62 28.30 53.15
C THR A 189 14.81 28.15 51.65
N LEU A 190 15.62 29.01 51.03
CA LEU A 190 15.93 28.91 49.59
C LEU A 190 16.67 27.61 49.22
N LYS A 191 17.47 27.04 50.12
CA LYS A 191 18.05 25.70 49.92
C LYS A 191 16.99 24.60 49.93
N VAL A 192 16.07 24.63 50.90
CA VAL A 192 14.97 23.66 51.00
C VAL A 192 14.07 23.73 49.77
N GLU A 193 13.61 24.93 49.38
CA GLU A 193 12.81 25.15 48.17
C GLU A 193 13.53 24.63 46.91
N LEU A 194 14.84 24.87 46.79
CA LEU A 194 15.64 24.42 45.67
C LEU A 194 15.88 22.90 45.68
N GLU A 195 15.91 22.25 46.85
CA GLU A 195 15.91 20.79 46.98
C GLU A 195 14.53 20.18 46.64
N GLU A 196 13.44 20.83 47.05
CA GLU A 196 12.08 20.41 46.69
C GLU A 196 11.80 20.53 45.19
N LEU A 197 12.17 21.64 44.56
CA LEU A 197 12.10 21.83 43.10
C LEU A 197 12.97 20.80 42.36
N ARG A 198 14.16 20.45 42.88
CA ARG A 198 14.99 19.37 42.34
C ARG A 198 14.30 18.00 42.49
N ARG A 199 13.60 17.75 43.58
CA ARG A 199 12.84 16.51 43.81
C ARG A 199 11.63 16.42 42.87
N GLN A 200 10.89 17.50 42.69
CA GLN A 200 9.76 17.60 41.75
C GLN A 200 10.22 17.30 40.32
N ARG A 201 11.24 18.02 39.81
CA ARG A 201 11.80 17.78 38.47
C ARG A 201 12.32 16.36 38.25
N ARG A 202 12.80 15.68 39.31
CA ARG A 202 13.20 14.27 39.22
C ARG A 202 11.98 13.37 39.03
N LEU A 203 10.94 13.56 39.85
CA LEU A 203 9.69 12.80 39.73
C LEU A 203 9.00 13.04 38.38
N GLU A 204 8.96 14.28 37.89
CA GLU A 204 8.45 14.62 36.55
C GLU A 204 9.30 13.95 35.45
N ALA A 205 10.63 13.97 35.57
CA ALA A 205 11.51 13.30 34.61
C ALA A 205 11.38 11.78 34.66
N ASP A 206 11.04 11.19 35.82
CA ASP A 206 10.83 9.75 35.96
C ASP A 206 9.43 9.33 35.46
N SER A 207 8.37 10.10 35.74
CA SER A 207 7.04 9.85 35.17
C SER A 207 7.01 9.99 33.65
N LEU A 208 7.69 10.99 33.08
CA LEU A 208 7.83 11.13 31.63
C LEU A 208 8.64 9.99 30.99
N LYS A 209 9.57 9.35 31.72
CA LYS A 209 10.23 8.13 31.23
C LYS A 209 9.29 6.94 31.26
N GLU A 210 8.49 6.78 32.31
CA GLU A 210 7.49 5.70 32.41
C GLU A 210 6.43 5.83 31.29
N GLU A 211 5.91 7.03 31.04
CA GLU A 211 5.02 7.29 29.90
C GLU A 211 5.68 7.01 28.55
N LEU A 212 6.97 7.35 28.40
CA LEU A 212 7.75 7.06 27.20
C LEU A 212 7.98 5.54 26.99
N GLU A 213 8.24 4.78 28.05
CA GLU A 213 8.34 3.31 27.93
C GLU A 213 6.97 2.67 27.67
N LEU A 214 5.90 3.11 28.32
CA LEU A 214 4.54 2.63 28.03
C LEU A 214 4.10 2.90 26.59
N THR A 215 4.45 4.06 26.02
CA THR A 215 4.17 4.37 24.60
C THR A 215 5.07 3.58 23.64
N LYS A 216 6.32 3.29 23.99
CA LYS A 216 7.17 2.32 23.27
C LYS A 216 6.61 0.90 23.32
N GLU A 217 6.07 0.46 24.44
CA GLU A 217 5.46 -0.86 24.59
C GLU A 217 4.18 -0.98 23.77
N ARG A 218 3.30 0.03 23.80
CA ARG A 218 2.10 0.09 22.95
C ARG A 218 2.44 0.03 21.46
N SER A 219 3.34 0.90 21.00
CA SER A 219 3.77 0.91 19.59
C SER A 219 4.49 -0.38 19.17
N ARG A 220 5.27 -1.02 20.06
CA ARG A 220 5.82 -2.37 19.81
C ARG A 220 4.73 -3.43 19.70
N HIS A 221 3.67 -3.35 20.51
CA HIS A 221 2.55 -4.29 20.45
C HIS A 221 1.72 -4.09 19.17
N GLU A 222 1.39 -2.85 18.82
CA GLU A 222 0.69 -2.48 17.57
C GLU A 222 1.49 -2.93 16.33
N VAL A 223 2.80 -2.67 16.29
CA VAL A 223 3.69 -3.16 15.22
C VAL A 223 3.76 -4.70 15.21
N GLY A 224 3.68 -5.35 16.37
CA GLY A 224 3.59 -6.81 16.49
C GLY A 224 2.30 -7.37 15.90
N LEU A 225 1.15 -6.76 16.21
CA LEU A 225 -0.16 -7.12 15.66
C LEU A 225 -0.19 -6.91 14.14
N ALA A 226 0.20 -5.73 13.66
CA ALA A 226 0.25 -5.43 12.23
C ALA A 226 1.19 -6.37 11.45
N ARG A 227 2.32 -6.80 12.04
CA ARG A 227 3.19 -7.83 11.46
C ARG A 227 2.51 -9.19 11.40
N GLY A 228 1.79 -9.59 12.46
CA GLY A 228 1.01 -10.83 12.49
C GLY A 228 -0.13 -10.85 11.46
N GLU A 229 -0.84 -9.73 11.30
CA GLU A 229 -1.88 -9.56 10.29
C GLU A 229 -1.31 -9.62 8.87
N LEU A 230 -0.20 -8.92 8.60
CA LEU A 230 0.50 -8.97 7.31
C LEU A 230 1.01 -10.39 7.01
N GLN A 231 1.61 -11.08 7.99
CA GLN A 231 2.04 -12.46 7.82
C GLN A 231 0.85 -13.39 7.52
N GLY A 232 -0.25 -13.27 8.27
CA GLY A 232 -1.47 -14.04 8.02
C GLY A 232 -2.15 -13.72 6.68
N ALA A 233 -1.99 -12.50 6.16
CA ALA A 233 -2.44 -12.12 4.82
C ALA A 233 -1.54 -12.72 3.72
N LEU A 234 -0.22 -12.74 3.91
CA LEU A 234 0.73 -13.39 3.02
C LEU A 234 0.50 -14.92 2.96
N GLU A 235 0.34 -15.58 4.11
CA GLU A 235 0.05 -17.02 4.18
C GLU A 235 -1.27 -17.38 3.47
N LYS A 236 -2.30 -16.52 3.56
CA LYS A 236 -3.56 -16.68 2.80
C LYS A 236 -3.34 -16.48 1.30
N ALA A 237 -2.64 -15.44 0.89
CA ALA A 237 -2.34 -15.16 -0.52
C ALA A 237 -1.52 -16.29 -1.16
N GLU A 238 -0.50 -16.81 -0.45
CA GLU A 238 0.25 -18.00 -0.89
C GLU A 238 -0.65 -19.24 -1.00
N ALA A 239 -1.55 -19.49 -0.04
CA ALA A 239 -2.48 -20.61 -0.11
C ALA A 239 -3.48 -20.48 -1.27
N GLU A 240 -3.93 -19.26 -1.58
CA GLU A 240 -4.78 -18.98 -2.74
C GLU A 240 -4.03 -19.14 -4.06
N GLN A 241 -2.79 -18.65 -4.15
CA GLN A 241 -1.93 -18.88 -5.32
C GLN A 241 -1.69 -20.38 -5.55
N ARG A 242 -1.36 -21.15 -4.51
CA ARG A 242 -1.17 -22.61 -4.62
C ARG A 242 -2.44 -23.31 -5.12
N ARG A 243 -3.63 -22.94 -4.63
CA ARG A 243 -4.91 -23.45 -5.13
C ARG A 243 -5.18 -23.06 -6.58
N GLN A 244 -4.78 -21.87 -7.02
CA GLN A 244 -4.89 -21.45 -8.42
C GLN A 244 -3.93 -22.25 -9.31
N GLU A 245 -2.68 -22.44 -8.89
CA GLU A 245 -1.70 -23.28 -9.58
C GLU A 245 -2.16 -24.74 -9.67
N GLU A 246 -2.72 -25.30 -8.60
CA GLU A 246 -3.30 -26.65 -8.58
C GLU A 246 -4.46 -26.78 -9.57
N ARG A 247 -5.42 -25.85 -9.57
CA ARG A 247 -6.52 -25.83 -10.57
C ARG A 247 -6.01 -25.72 -12.00
N VAL A 248 -5.01 -24.87 -12.25
CA VAL A 248 -4.40 -24.75 -13.59
C VAL A 248 -3.69 -26.04 -14.00
N ARG A 249 -2.98 -26.70 -13.09
CA ARG A 249 -2.37 -28.03 -13.33
C ARG A 249 -3.45 -29.07 -13.65
N GLU A 250 -4.51 -29.15 -12.85
CA GLU A 250 -5.63 -30.07 -13.06
C GLU A 250 -6.29 -29.85 -14.43
N CYS A 251 -6.60 -28.60 -14.80
CA CYS A 251 -7.14 -28.25 -16.11
C CYS A 251 -6.21 -28.59 -17.28
N LEU A 252 -4.89 -28.38 -17.11
CA LEU A 252 -3.90 -28.79 -18.12
C LEU A 252 -3.86 -30.31 -18.25
N GLU A 253 -3.94 -31.07 -17.16
CA GLU A 253 -4.00 -32.53 -17.22
C GLU A 253 -5.31 -33.04 -17.84
N THR A 254 -6.47 -32.41 -17.61
CA THR A 254 -7.71 -32.81 -18.29
C THR A 254 -7.64 -32.57 -19.79
N VAL A 255 -7.17 -31.39 -20.22
CA VAL A 255 -7.00 -31.06 -21.65
C VAL A 255 -6.00 -32.00 -22.33
N LEU A 256 -4.89 -32.35 -21.66
CA LEU A 256 -3.93 -33.34 -22.17
C LEU A 256 -4.55 -34.74 -22.32
N ARG A 257 -5.39 -35.18 -21.36
CA ARG A 257 -6.12 -36.46 -21.45
C ARG A 257 -7.15 -36.44 -22.59
N GLU A 258 -7.85 -35.32 -22.78
CA GLU A 258 -8.82 -35.13 -23.87
C GLU A 258 -8.13 -35.21 -25.23
N HIS A 259 -7.07 -34.44 -25.45
CA HIS A 259 -6.29 -34.51 -26.70
C HIS A 259 -5.67 -35.89 -26.93
N GLN A 260 -5.23 -36.59 -25.87
CA GLN A 260 -4.74 -37.96 -26.01
C GLN A 260 -5.86 -38.94 -26.44
N ALA A 261 -7.09 -38.75 -25.94
CA ALA A 261 -8.26 -39.53 -26.35
C ALA A 261 -8.75 -39.17 -27.76
N GLU A 262 -8.64 -37.90 -28.18
CA GLU A 262 -8.91 -37.47 -29.56
C GLU A 262 -7.91 -38.10 -30.52
N LEU A 263 -6.61 -38.09 -30.19
CA LEU A 263 -5.56 -38.73 -30.98
C LEU A 263 -5.77 -40.25 -31.08
N SER A 264 -6.17 -40.93 -30.01
CA SER A 264 -6.47 -42.37 -30.08
C SER A 264 -7.69 -42.65 -30.97
N ARG A 265 -8.79 -41.90 -30.81
CA ARG A 265 -9.99 -42.01 -31.67
C ARG A 265 -9.66 -41.75 -33.14
N LEU A 266 -8.90 -40.69 -33.44
CA LEU A 266 -8.45 -40.42 -34.81
C LEU A 266 -7.60 -41.57 -35.34
N SER A 267 -6.68 -42.13 -34.54
CA SER A 267 -5.86 -43.28 -34.98
C SER A 267 -6.70 -44.54 -35.26
N GLU A 268 -7.76 -44.78 -34.47
CA GLU A 268 -8.71 -45.87 -34.69
C GLU A 268 -9.53 -45.67 -35.97
N VAL A 269 -10.04 -44.46 -36.22
CA VAL A 269 -10.78 -44.11 -37.44
C VAL A 269 -9.90 -44.25 -38.68
N HIS A 270 -8.70 -43.66 -38.69
CA HIS A 270 -7.75 -43.82 -39.80
C HIS A 270 -7.36 -45.30 -39.99
N GLY A 271 -7.21 -46.06 -38.90
CA GLY A 271 -6.97 -47.51 -38.96
C GLY A 271 -8.10 -48.29 -39.62
N ALA A 272 -9.35 -47.95 -39.30
CA ALA A 272 -10.55 -48.55 -39.90
C ALA A 272 -10.72 -48.16 -41.37
N GLU A 273 -10.47 -46.90 -41.74
CA GLU A 273 -10.46 -46.43 -43.13
C GLU A 273 -9.39 -47.14 -43.96
N VAL A 274 -8.16 -47.25 -43.44
CA VAL A 274 -7.06 -47.99 -44.09
C VAL A 274 -7.40 -49.47 -44.23
N ALA A 275 -8.08 -50.09 -43.25
CA ALA A 275 -8.55 -51.47 -43.36
C ALA A 275 -9.64 -51.63 -44.43
N SER A 276 -10.61 -50.71 -44.47
CA SER A 276 -11.67 -50.67 -45.48
C SER A 276 -11.11 -50.48 -46.89
N LEU A 277 -10.20 -49.52 -47.10
CA LEU A 277 -9.52 -49.30 -48.38
C LEU A 277 -8.69 -50.51 -48.81
N LYS A 278 -8.00 -51.20 -47.88
CA LYS A 278 -7.31 -52.47 -48.18
C LYS A 278 -8.28 -53.56 -48.60
N GLN A 279 -9.44 -53.66 -47.97
CA GLN A 279 -10.48 -54.64 -48.34
C GLN A 279 -11.09 -54.33 -49.71
N GLN A 280 -11.34 -53.05 -50.02
CA GLN A 280 -11.81 -52.60 -51.34
C GLN A 280 -10.77 -52.88 -52.43
N LEU A 281 -9.49 -52.61 -52.17
CA LEU A 281 -8.39 -52.95 -53.09
C LEU A 281 -8.31 -54.45 -53.34
N TRP A 282 -8.49 -55.28 -52.31
CA TRP A 282 -8.49 -56.74 -52.45
C TRP A 282 -9.67 -57.24 -53.30
N ALA A 283 -10.88 -56.70 -53.07
CA ALA A 283 -12.06 -57.00 -53.89
C ALA A 283 -11.84 -56.59 -55.36
N LEU A 284 -11.40 -55.35 -55.62
CA LEU A 284 -11.08 -54.88 -56.98
C LEU A 284 -9.98 -55.71 -57.66
N GLN A 285 -8.99 -56.20 -56.89
CA GLN A 285 -7.95 -57.09 -57.41
C GLN A 285 -8.52 -58.48 -57.77
N GLN A 286 -9.47 -59.00 -56.99
CA GLN A 286 -10.19 -60.23 -57.29
C GLN A 286 -11.07 -60.08 -58.53
N ASP A 287 -11.82 -58.98 -58.64
CA ASP A 287 -12.68 -58.65 -59.79
C ASP A 287 -11.86 -58.47 -61.06
N LEU A 288 -10.74 -57.75 -61.00
CA LEU A 288 -9.80 -57.62 -62.12
C LEU A 288 -9.25 -58.99 -62.55
N GLY A 289 -8.95 -59.87 -61.60
CA GLY A 289 -8.53 -61.25 -61.87
C GLY A 289 -9.63 -62.11 -62.50
N ALA A 290 -10.90 -61.89 -62.15
CA ALA A 290 -12.05 -62.54 -62.79
C ALA A 290 -12.25 -62.02 -64.21
N GLN A 291 -12.25 -60.70 -64.40
CA GLN A 291 -12.35 -60.05 -65.71
C GLN A 291 -11.21 -60.46 -66.66
N GLN A 292 -9.98 -60.62 -66.14
CA GLN A 292 -8.87 -61.16 -66.94
C GLN A 292 -9.12 -62.61 -67.40
N LYS A 293 -9.68 -63.48 -66.54
CA LYS A 293 -10.04 -64.86 -66.91
C LYS A 293 -11.17 -64.89 -67.94
N GLU A 294 -12.21 -64.08 -67.76
CA GLU A 294 -13.30 -63.93 -68.73
C GLU A 294 -12.79 -63.42 -70.08
N ALA A 295 -11.91 -62.42 -70.08
CA ALA A 295 -11.28 -61.89 -71.29
C ALA A 295 -10.41 -62.95 -72.01
N VAL A 296 -9.72 -63.83 -71.29
CA VAL A 296 -8.99 -64.97 -71.88
C VAL A 296 -9.98 -65.96 -72.50
N GLN A 297 -11.04 -66.37 -71.80
CA GLN A 297 -12.06 -67.27 -72.35
C GLN A 297 -12.78 -66.69 -73.57
N LEU A 298 -13.02 -65.37 -73.60
CA LEU A 298 -13.60 -64.69 -74.76
C LEU A 298 -12.63 -64.63 -75.95
N ARG A 299 -11.32 -64.47 -75.70
CA ARG A 299 -10.29 -64.58 -76.75
C ARG A 299 -10.23 -65.99 -77.31
N GLU A 300 -10.21 -67.01 -76.46
CA GLU A 300 -10.24 -68.43 -76.88
C GLU A 300 -11.48 -68.74 -77.72
N LYS A 301 -12.68 -68.31 -77.28
CA LYS A 301 -13.92 -68.44 -78.05
C LYS A 301 -13.86 -67.72 -79.39
N ARG A 302 -13.33 -66.49 -79.45
CA ARG A 302 -13.09 -65.77 -80.70
C ARG A 302 -12.16 -66.57 -81.62
N ASP A 303 -11.06 -67.10 -81.10
CA ASP A 303 -10.08 -67.82 -81.91
C ASP A 303 -10.66 -69.14 -82.44
N VAL A 304 -11.47 -69.84 -81.65
CA VAL A 304 -12.26 -71.00 -82.12
C VAL A 304 -13.25 -70.61 -83.22
N LEU A 305 -14.02 -69.53 -83.03
CA LEU A 305 -14.98 -69.04 -84.04
C LEU A 305 -14.27 -68.56 -85.33
N GLN A 306 -13.10 -67.94 -85.21
CA GLN A 306 -12.31 -67.49 -86.35
C GLN A 306 -11.67 -68.66 -87.10
N ASN A 307 -11.22 -69.70 -86.40
CA ASN A 307 -10.79 -70.96 -87.00
C ASN A 307 -11.97 -71.65 -87.73
N GLN A 308 -13.17 -71.70 -87.11
CA GLN A 308 -14.39 -72.22 -87.75
C GLN A 308 -14.77 -71.43 -88.99
N LEU A 309 -14.68 -70.09 -88.96
CA LEU A 309 -14.91 -69.24 -90.12
C LEU A 309 -13.91 -69.54 -91.23
N SER A 310 -12.61 -69.65 -90.92
CA SER A 310 -11.58 -69.98 -91.91
C SER A 310 -11.75 -71.38 -92.51
N ALA A 311 -12.26 -72.34 -91.73
CA ALA A 311 -12.61 -73.67 -92.21
C ALA A 311 -13.82 -73.62 -93.14
N ALA A 312 -14.88 -72.89 -92.79
CA ALA A 312 -16.05 -72.67 -93.64
C ALA A 312 -15.70 -71.88 -94.93
N GLU A 313 -14.78 -70.93 -94.86
CA GLU A 313 -14.23 -70.21 -96.02
C GLU A 313 -13.41 -71.16 -96.91
N ALA A 314 -12.62 -72.07 -96.33
CA ALA A 314 -11.89 -73.09 -97.09
C ALA A 314 -12.82 -74.15 -97.72
N GLU A 315 -13.87 -74.56 -97.00
CA GLU A 315 -14.93 -75.42 -97.53
C GLU A 315 -15.67 -74.74 -98.68
N LEU A 316 -16.07 -73.47 -98.52
CA LEU A 316 -16.69 -72.67 -99.56
C LEU A 316 -15.73 -72.46 -100.75
N ALA A 317 -14.43 -72.27 -100.51
CA ALA A 317 -13.42 -72.20 -101.55
C ALA A 317 -13.29 -73.55 -102.29
N SER A 318 -13.39 -74.69 -101.60
CA SER A 318 -13.38 -76.02 -102.22
C SER A 318 -14.67 -76.29 -103.01
N GLN A 319 -15.83 -75.83 -102.53
CA GLN A 319 -17.09 -75.87 -103.26
C GLN A 319 -17.01 -74.98 -104.50
N ASN A 320 -16.49 -73.76 -104.38
CA ASN A 320 -16.23 -72.87 -105.50
C ASN A 320 -15.21 -73.46 -106.50
N ALA A 321 -14.19 -74.19 -106.03
CA ALA A 321 -13.26 -74.91 -106.89
C ALA A 321 -13.96 -76.08 -107.61
N SER A 322 -14.87 -76.79 -106.96
CA SER A 322 -15.71 -77.83 -107.59
C SER A 322 -16.71 -77.24 -108.59
N LEU A 323 -17.30 -76.07 -108.29
CA LEU A 323 -18.13 -75.32 -109.23
C LEU A 323 -17.32 -74.77 -110.41
N LEU A 324 -16.07 -74.36 -110.20
CA LEU A 324 -15.15 -73.98 -111.27
C LEU A 324 -14.76 -75.20 -112.11
N GLN A 325 -14.48 -76.35 -111.52
CA GLN A 325 -14.24 -77.60 -112.25
C GLN A 325 -15.47 -78.03 -113.06
N LEU A 326 -16.67 -77.96 -112.47
CA LEU A 326 -17.93 -78.17 -113.19
C LEU A 326 -18.13 -77.14 -114.31
N LYS A 327 -17.75 -75.88 -114.09
CA LYS A 327 -17.84 -74.80 -115.09
C LYS A 327 -16.81 -74.93 -116.21
N THR A 328 -15.63 -75.51 -115.95
CA THR A 328 -14.65 -75.91 -116.97
C THR A 328 -15.15 -77.15 -117.73
N TYR A 329 -15.68 -78.14 -117.02
CA TYR A 329 -16.21 -79.38 -117.62
C TYR A 329 -17.48 -79.16 -118.46
N VAL A 330 -18.31 -78.17 -118.10
CA VAL A 330 -19.42 -77.68 -118.94
C VAL A 330 -18.92 -76.73 -120.03
N GLY A 331 -17.93 -75.88 -119.73
CA GLY A 331 -17.38 -74.89 -120.67
C GLY A 331 -16.62 -75.47 -121.86
N GLU A 332 -16.09 -76.69 -121.76
CA GLU A 332 -15.42 -77.38 -122.87
C GLU A 332 -16.40 -78.10 -123.83
N GLN A 333 -17.72 -78.07 -123.56
CA GLN A 333 -18.76 -78.68 -124.41
C GLN A 333 -19.58 -77.67 -125.25
N GLU A 334 -19.48 -76.35 -124.99
CA GLU A 334 -20.29 -75.35 -125.70
C GLU A 334 -19.53 -74.61 -126.82
N SER A 335 -20.08 -74.66 -128.02
CA SER A 335 -19.41 -74.30 -129.28
C SER A 335 -20.00 -73.06 -129.95
N LYS A 336 -19.15 -72.33 -130.71
CA LYS A 336 -19.49 -71.39 -131.81
C LYS A 336 -20.06 -69.99 -131.43
N GLN A 337 -19.17 -68.97 -131.51
CA GLN A 337 -19.26 -67.63 -132.18
C GLN A 337 -20.62 -66.88 -132.36
N PRO A 338 -20.62 -65.55 -132.68
CA PRO A 338 -19.71 -64.42 -132.37
C PRO A 338 -20.53 -63.14 -131.97
N SER A 339 -20.03 -61.91 -132.13
CA SER A 339 -20.66 -60.84 -132.99
C SER A 339 -20.17 -59.40 -132.74
N ALA A 340 -20.52 -58.50 -133.67
CA ALA A 340 -20.20 -57.06 -133.67
C ALA A 340 -21.09 -56.17 -132.77
N GLU A 341 -22.05 -56.76 -132.04
CA GLU A 341 -23.01 -56.04 -131.19
C GLU A 341 -22.33 -55.15 -130.14
N ARG A 342 -21.19 -55.59 -129.59
CA ARG A 342 -20.42 -54.82 -128.60
C ARG A 342 -19.93 -53.47 -129.11
N ASN A 343 -19.65 -53.34 -130.41
CA ASN A 343 -19.24 -52.08 -131.03
C ASN A 343 -20.46 -51.21 -131.40
N GLN A 344 -21.61 -51.81 -131.72
CA GLN A 344 -22.87 -51.07 -131.88
C GLN A 344 -23.34 -50.48 -130.54
N LEU A 345 -23.20 -51.21 -129.44
CA LEU A 345 -23.52 -50.73 -128.10
C LEU A 345 -22.67 -49.52 -127.69
N MET A 346 -21.37 -49.48 -128.03
CA MET A 346 -20.52 -48.30 -127.81
C MET A 346 -21.03 -47.06 -128.55
N SER A 347 -21.39 -47.19 -129.83
CA SER A 347 -21.98 -46.08 -130.59
C SER A 347 -23.36 -45.66 -130.05
N ARG A 348 -24.16 -46.62 -129.57
CA ARG A 348 -25.47 -46.35 -128.97
C ARG A 348 -25.35 -45.58 -127.65
N VAL A 349 -24.35 -45.88 -126.82
CA VAL A 349 -24.06 -45.11 -125.59
C VAL A 349 -23.73 -43.65 -125.93
N GLN A 350 -22.93 -43.41 -126.96
CA GLN A 350 -22.55 -42.05 -127.37
C GLN A 350 -23.76 -41.23 -127.88
N GLN A 351 -24.68 -41.85 -128.63
CA GLN A 351 -25.95 -41.24 -129.01
C GLN A 351 -26.83 -40.90 -127.78
N LEU A 352 -26.88 -41.80 -126.79
CA LEU A 352 -27.65 -41.59 -125.55
C LEU A 352 -27.07 -40.45 -124.69
N GLU A 353 -25.78 -40.14 -124.81
CA GLU A 353 -25.16 -38.98 -124.14
C GLU A 353 -25.57 -37.65 -124.80
N GLU A 354 -25.64 -37.60 -126.14
CA GLU A 354 -26.18 -36.45 -126.87
C GLU A 354 -27.69 -36.25 -126.61
N GLU A 355 -28.47 -37.34 -126.61
CA GLU A 355 -29.90 -37.34 -126.25
C GLU A 355 -30.11 -36.81 -124.80
N LYS A 356 -29.23 -37.20 -123.86
CA LYS A 356 -29.26 -36.73 -122.46
C LYS A 356 -29.00 -35.22 -122.34
N ASP A 357 -28.04 -34.67 -123.07
CA ASP A 357 -27.72 -33.24 -122.99
C ASP A 357 -28.79 -32.39 -123.70
N ALA A 358 -29.41 -32.89 -124.78
CA ALA A 358 -30.63 -32.32 -125.33
C ALA A 358 -31.79 -32.35 -124.33
N LEU A 359 -31.98 -33.45 -123.60
CA LEU A 359 -33.01 -33.58 -122.56
C LEU A 359 -32.79 -32.58 -121.40
N LYS A 360 -31.55 -32.29 -120.98
CA LYS A 360 -31.28 -31.25 -119.98
C LYS A 360 -31.80 -29.87 -120.41
N ILE A 361 -31.54 -29.48 -121.67
CA ILE A 361 -32.03 -28.19 -122.21
C ILE A 361 -33.57 -28.17 -122.20
N THR A 362 -34.23 -29.30 -122.54
CA THR A 362 -35.70 -29.37 -122.40
C THR A 362 -36.19 -29.34 -120.96
N ALA A 363 -35.43 -29.88 -120.00
CA ALA A 363 -35.76 -29.82 -118.58
C ALA A 363 -35.63 -28.39 -118.02
N GLU A 364 -34.62 -27.64 -118.44
CA GLU A 364 -34.48 -26.20 -118.10
C GLU A 364 -35.65 -25.38 -118.67
N LEU A 365 -36.05 -25.65 -119.92
CA LEU A 365 -37.21 -24.99 -120.53
C LEU A 365 -38.55 -25.37 -119.86
N LEU A 366 -38.67 -26.62 -119.39
CA LEU A 366 -39.80 -27.07 -118.59
C LEU A 366 -39.78 -26.45 -117.18
N GLN A 367 -38.62 -26.24 -116.57
CA GLN A 367 -38.49 -25.55 -115.28
C GLN A 367 -39.04 -24.13 -115.36
N VAL A 368 -38.77 -23.40 -116.45
CA VAL A 368 -39.34 -22.05 -116.69
C VAL A 368 -40.87 -22.09 -116.86
N ARG A 369 -41.43 -23.17 -117.45
CA ARG A 369 -42.89 -23.40 -117.48
C ARG A 369 -43.45 -23.79 -116.11
N LEU A 370 -42.68 -24.49 -115.29
CA LEU A 370 -43.10 -24.93 -113.96
C LEU A 370 -43.13 -23.74 -112.99
N THR A 371 -42.17 -22.82 -113.08
CA THR A 371 -42.21 -21.55 -112.32
C THR A 371 -43.39 -20.67 -112.71
N SER A 372 -43.69 -20.50 -114.01
CA SER A 372 -44.85 -19.70 -114.41
C SER A 372 -46.20 -20.34 -114.08
N LEU A 373 -46.30 -21.67 -114.10
CA LEU A 373 -47.47 -22.39 -113.55
C LEU A 373 -47.57 -22.26 -112.02
N SER A 374 -46.44 -22.24 -111.31
CA SER A 374 -46.41 -22.03 -109.86
C SER A 374 -46.90 -20.63 -109.47
N ASP A 375 -46.56 -19.59 -110.24
CA ASP A 375 -47.05 -18.23 -110.02
C ASP A 375 -48.56 -18.11 -110.29
N ILE A 376 -49.06 -18.79 -111.34
CA ILE A 376 -50.50 -18.88 -111.62
C ILE A 376 -51.24 -19.63 -110.49
N LEU A 377 -50.66 -20.71 -109.96
CA LEU A 377 -51.20 -21.43 -108.81
C LEU A 377 -51.21 -20.56 -107.55
N MET A 378 -50.15 -19.80 -107.26
CA MET A 378 -50.11 -18.88 -106.12
C MET A 378 -51.23 -17.83 -106.19
N LEU A 379 -51.50 -17.29 -107.38
CA LEU A 379 -52.61 -16.37 -107.61
C LEU A 379 -53.99 -17.05 -107.41
N GLN A 380 -54.14 -18.30 -107.84
CA GLN A 380 -55.34 -19.11 -107.60
C GLN A 380 -55.53 -19.47 -106.12
N GLU A 381 -54.44 -19.78 -105.39
CA GLU A 381 -54.47 -20.03 -103.94
C GLU A 381 -54.86 -18.77 -103.15
N MET A 382 -54.42 -17.58 -103.57
CA MET A 382 -54.89 -16.30 -103.02
C MET A 382 -56.39 -16.04 -103.26
N GLU A 383 -56.97 -16.53 -104.35
CA GLU A 383 -58.42 -16.45 -104.61
C GLU A 383 -59.22 -17.52 -103.84
N LEU A 384 -58.68 -18.73 -103.71
CA LEU A 384 -59.25 -19.80 -102.87
C LEU A 384 -59.26 -19.40 -101.39
N SER A 385 -58.20 -18.72 -100.91
CA SER A 385 -58.10 -18.19 -99.54
C SER A 385 -59.24 -17.22 -99.17
N LYS A 386 -59.92 -16.62 -100.16
CA LYS A 386 -61.08 -15.73 -99.94
C LYS A 386 -62.43 -16.45 -99.90
N LYS A 387 -62.46 -17.78 -100.12
CA LYS A 387 -63.70 -18.58 -100.12
C LYS A 387 -63.80 -19.59 -98.98
N VAL A 388 -62.83 -19.63 -98.06
CA VAL A 388 -62.82 -20.53 -96.88
C VAL A 388 -63.52 -19.86 -95.68
N GLN A 389 -64.81 -19.57 -95.84
CA GLN A 389 -65.72 -19.17 -94.75
C GLN A 389 -67.09 -19.83 -94.94
N LEU A 390 -67.18 -21.14 -94.67
CA LEU A 390 -68.37 -21.88 -94.22
C LEU A 390 -67.92 -23.30 -93.82
N GLU A 391 -68.51 -23.90 -92.78
CA GLU A 391 -67.95 -25.09 -92.10
C GLU A 391 -68.36 -26.48 -92.64
N ASP A 392 -67.49 -27.44 -92.29
CA ASP A 392 -67.52 -28.91 -92.21
C ASP A 392 -68.83 -29.70 -92.48
N PRO A 393 -68.72 -30.93 -93.04
CA PRO A 393 -68.89 -32.08 -92.14
C PRO A 393 -68.01 -33.32 -92.40
N LEU A 394 -67.42 -33.83 -91.30
CA LEU A 394 -67.09 -35.24 -90.98
C LEU A 394 -65.82 -35.89 -91.57
N ARG A 395 -64.75 -35.95 -90.76
CA ARG A 395 -63.84 -37.13 -90.73
C ARG A 395 -63.19 -37.34 -89.33
N PRO A 396 -63.47 -38.44 -88.60
CA PRO A 396 -63.00 -38.61 -87.22
C PRO A 396 -61.53 -39.04 -87.07
N GLU A 397 -60.91 -39.64 -88.09
CA GLU A 397 -59.57 -40.26 -88.00
C GLU A 397 -58.40 -39.27 -87.87
N SER A 398 -58.54 -38.06 -88.42
CA SER A 398 -57.55 -36.99 -88.24
C SER A 398 -57.61 -36.44 -86.81
N SER A 399 -58.82 -36.19 -86.30
CA SER A 399 -59.06 -35.67 -84.94
C SER A 399 -58.40 -36.55 -83.87
N GLN A 400 -58.53 -37.87 -83.95
CA GLN A 400 -57.91 -38.79 -82.99
C GLN A 400 -56.37 -38.75 -83.00
N LYS A 401 -55.74 -38.64 -84.18
CA LYS A 401 -54.28 -38.52 -84.29
C LYS A 401 -53.77 -37.20 -83.74
N TRP A 402 -54.48 -36.10 -84.03
CA TRP A 402 -54.17 -34.79 -83.45
C TRP A 402 -54.37 -34.76 -81.93
N GLN A 403 -55.43 -35.38 -81.41
CA GLN A 403 -55.67 -35.54 -79.98
C GLN A 403 -54.57 -36.36 -79.31
N TYR A 404 -54.15 -37.51 -79.86
CA TYR A 404 -53.04 -38.30 -79.31
C TYR A 404 -51.72 -37.52 -79.26
N LEU A 405 -51.39 -36.79 -80.34
CA LEU A 405 -50.17 -35.99 -80.42
C LEU A 405 -50.22 -34.79 -79.44
N LEU A 406 -51.40 -34.16 -79.30
CA LEU A 406 -51.66 -33.11 -78.31
C LEU A 406 -51.55 -33.64 -76.87
N THR A 407 -52.06 -34.84 -76.59
CA THR A 407 -51.93 -35.49 -75.27
C THR A 407 -50.46 -35.80 -74.96
N ARG A 408 -49.71 -36.41 -75.89
CA ARG A 408 -48.26 -36.63 -75.70
C ARG A 408 -47.47 -35.34 -75.54
N TRP A 409 -47.85 -34.27 -76.24
CA TRP A 409 -47.23 -32.96 -76.06
C TRP A 409 -47.54 -32.38 -74.68
N ARG A 410 -48.80 -32.45 -74.22
CA ARG A 410 -49.21 -32.07 -72.85
C ARG A 410 -48.47 -32.88 -71.78
N GLU A 411 -48.36 -34.19 -71.94
CA GLU A 411 -47.58 -35.07 -71.05
C GLU A 411 -46.12 -34.65 -71.00
N LYS A 412 -45.48 -34.40 -72.15
CA LYS A 412 -44.06 -34.02 -72.20
C LYS A 412 -43.83 -32.62 -71.61
N VAL A 413 -44.71 -31.67 -71.89
CA VAL A 413 -44.69 -30.33 -71.28
C VAL A 413 -44.89 -30.43 -69.78
N PHE A 414 -45.87 -31.20 -69.30
CA PHE A 414 -46.10 -31.42 -67.87
C PHE A 414 -44.89 -32.05 -67.18
N CYS A 415 -44.27 -33.08 -67.77
CA CYS A 415 -43.05 -33.69 -67.25
C CYS A 415 -41.89 -32.67 -67.16
N LEU A 416 -41.71 -31.82 -68.18
CA LEU A 416 -40.69 -30.76 -68.15
C LEU A 416 -41.01 -29.68 -67.11
N LEU A 417 -42.28 -29.33 -66.92
CA LEU A 417 -42.74 -28.35 -65.92
C LEU A 417 -42.52 -28.89 -64.50
N VAL A 418 -42.82 -30.17 -64.25
CA VAL A 418 -42.53 -30.86 -62.99
C VAL A 418 -41.02 -30.98 -62.76
N GLN A 419 -40.23 -31.32 -63.78
CA GLN A 419 -38.76 -31.33 -63.68
C GLN A 419 -38.21 -29.94 -63.32
N LEU A 420 -38.60 -28.89 -64.05
CA LEU A 420 -38.19 -27.51 -63.76
C LEU A 420 -38.60 -27.08 -62.35
N LYS A 421 -39.84 -27.39 -61.92
CA LYS A 421 -40.30 -27.06 -60.56
C LYS A 421 -39.57 -27.86 -59.48
N SER A 422 -39.23 -29.12 -59.71
CA SER A 422 -38.38 -29.89 -58.78
C SER A 422 -36.97 -29.30 -58.67
N GLN A 423 -36.39 -28.83 -59.78
CA GLN A 423 -35.10 -28.13 -59.79
C GLN A 423 -35.19 -26.78 -59.07
N GLU A 424 -36.19 -25.94 -59.37
CA GLU A 424 -36.45 -24.69 -58.65
C GLU A 424 -36.61 -24.89 -57.13
N LEU A 425 -37.33 -25.94 -56.70
CA LEU A 425 -37.48 -26.28 -55.29
C LEU A 425 -36.14 -26.70 -54.67
N SER A 426 -35.40 -27.60 -55.32
CA SER A 426 -34.08 -28.03 -54.85
C SER A 426 -33.09 -26.85 -54.74
N HIS A 427 -33.08 -25.94 -55.73
CA HIS A 427 -32.28 -24.73 -55.69
C HIS A 427 -32.70 -23.82 -54.54
N ARG A 428 -33.99 -23.56 -54.34
CA ARG A 428 -34.51 -22.79 -53.20
C ARG A 428 -34.15 -23.41 -51.85
N ASP A 429 -34.07 -24.73 -51.75
CA ASP A 429 -33.66 -25.39 -50.52
C ASP A 429 -32.14 -25.30 -50.31
N THR A 430 -31.33 -25.41 -51.37
CA THR A 430 -29.88 -25.14 -51.29
C THR A 430 -29.58 -23.67 -50.94
N THR A 431 -30.31 -22.68 -51.47
CA THR A 431 -30.11 -21.28 -51.09
C THR A 431 -30.48 -21.05 -49.64
N LYS A 432 -31.61 -21.59 -49.14
CA LYS A 432 -31.95 -21.54 -47.70
C LYS A 432 -30.90 -22.20 -46.80
N VAL A 433 -30.21 -23.24 -47.26
CA VAL A 433 -29.10 -23.86 -46.51
C VAL A 433 -27.89 -22.93 -46.49
N LEU A 434 -27.52 -22.34 -47.63
CA LEU A 434 -26.42 -21.39 -47.72
C LEU A 434 -26.69 -20.10 -46.93
N GLU A 435 -27.90 -19.54 -47.01
CA GLU A 435 -28.34 -18.37 -46.23
C GLU A 435 -28.25 -18.61 -44.72
N ARG A 436 -28.64 -19.81 -44.24
CA ARG A 436 -28.45 -20.20 -42.84
C ARG A 436 -26.98 -20.27 -42.46
N LYS A 437 -26.16 -20.91 -43.31
CA LYS A 437 -24.72 -21.04 -43.06
C LYS A 437 -23.98 -19.69 -43.11
N VAL A 438 -24.42 -18.75 -43.94
CA VAL A 438 -23.92 -17.37 -43.93
C VAL A 438 -24.26 -16.69 -42.62
N LYS A 439 -25.50 -16.77 -42.14
CA LYS A 439 -25.92 -16.20 -40.84
C LYS A 439 -25.21 -16.84 -39.64
N GLU A 440 -24.97 -18.14 -39.68
CA GLU A 440 -24.16 -18.86 -38.68
C GLU A 440 -22.72 -18.30 -38.65
N LEU A 441 -22.10 -18.12 -39.83
CA LEU A 441 -20.76 -17.55 -39.96
C LEU A 441 -20.70 -16.06 -39.58
N GLU A 442 -21.73 -15.27 -39.89
CA GLU A 442 -21.86 -13.87 -39.48
C GLU A 442 -21.90 -13.75 -37.94
N GLY A 443 -22.77 -14.50 -37.27
CA GLY A 443 -22.80 -14.54 -35.80
C GLY A 443 -21.50 -15.10 -35.18
N GLU A 444 -20.85 -16.05 -35.85
CA GLU A 444 -19.52 -16.54 -35.47
C GLU A 444 -18.44 -15.45 -35.56
N VAL A 445 -18.49 -14.57 -36.58
CA VAL A 445 -17.59 -13.42 -36.73
C VAL A 445 -17.90 -12.36 -35.68
N GLU A 446 -19.17 -11.97 -35.51
CA GLU A 446 -19.58 -11.02 -34.46
C GLU A 446 -19.13 -11.47 -33.06
N SER A 447 -19.26 -12.77 -32.74
CA SER A 447 -18.80 -13.32 -31.46
C SER A 447 -17.27 -13.32 -31.31
N ARG A 448 -16.52 -13.37 -32.41
CA ARG A 448 -15.05 -13.25 -32.41
C ARG A 448 -14.63 -11.79 -32.28
N ASP A 449 -15.30 -10.87 -32.97
CA ASP A 449 -15.03 -9.43 -32.88
C ASP A 449 -15.33 -8.90 -31.47
N GLN A 450 -16.41 -9.37 -30.83
CA GLN A 450 -16.69 -9.09 -29.40
C GLN A 450 -15.56 -9.60 -28.49
N LYS A 451 -15.02 -10.81 -28.72
CA LYS A 451 -13.87 -11.35 -27.96
C LYS A 451 -12.60 -10.55 -28.21
N VAL A 452 -12.33 -10.14 -29.45
CA VAL A 452 -11.18 -9.28 -29.79
C VAL A 452 -11.31 -7.93 -29.11
N ALA A 453 -12.50 -7.31 -29.12
CA ALA A 453 -12.74 -6.06 -28.40
C ALA A 453 -12.49 -6.20 -26.89
N LEU A 454 -12.99 -7.27 -26.24
CA LEU A 454 -12.73 -7.53 -24.83
C LEU A 454 -11.24 -7.74 -24.52
N LEU A 455 -10.52 -8.46 -25.39
CA LEU A 455 -9.07 -8.66 -25.24
C LEU A 455 -8.27 -7.38 -25.47
N LEU A 456 -8.70 -6.49 -26.37
CA LEU A 456 -8.09 -5.17 -26.57
C LEU A 456 -8.25 -4.28 -25.34
N HIS A 457 -9.46 -4.16 -24.78
CA HIS A 457 -9.67 -3.40 -23.54
C HIS A 457 -8.86 -4.00 -22.37
N SER A 458 -8.83 -5.34 -22.24
CA SER A 458 -8.02 -6.00 -21.21
C SER A 458 -6.51 -5.78 -21.41
N LEU A 459 -6.03 -5.65 -22.64
CA LEU A 459 -4.64 -5.30 -22.96
C LEU A 459 -4.35 -3.83 -22.61
N GLU A 460 -5.28 -2.93 -22.92
CA GLU A 460 -5.20 -1.50 -22.58
C GLU A 460 -5.17 -1.30 -21.05
N ASP A 461 -6.06 -1.95 -20.30
CA ASP A 461 -6.07 -1.96 -18.84
C ASP A 461 -4.73 -2.44 -18.27
N LYS A 462 -4.20 -3.56 -18.79
CA LYS A 462 -2.89 -4.10 -18.37
C LYS A 462 -1.72 -3.18 -18.75
N SER A 463 -1.84 -2.41 -19.84
CA SER A 463 -0.86 -1.39 -20.20
C SER A 463 -0.91 -0.18 -19.25
N ALA A 464 -2.11 0.24 -18.84
CA ALA A 464 -2.32 1.31 -17.88
C ALA A 464 -1.84 0.92 -16.47
N GLU A 465 -2.09 -0.32 -16.02
CA GLU A 465 -1.50 -0.88 -14.80
C GLU A 465 0.03 -0.82 -14.82
N ALA A 466 0.65 -1.24 -15.93
CA ALA A 466 2.10 -1.20 -16.09
C ALA A 466 2.66 0.23 -16.07
N ASP A 467 1.96 1.21 -16.65
CA ASP A 467 2.35 2.62 -16.60
C ASP A 467 2.13 3.26 -15.22
N MET A 468 1.07 2.90 -14.49
CA MET A 468 0.91 3.28 -13.09
C MET A 468 2.06 2.76 -12.22
N GLU A 469 2.46 1.49 -12.37
CA GLU A 469 3.60 0.94 -11.63
C GLU A 469 4.94 1.57 -12.07
N ARG A 470 5.12 1.95 -13.34
CA ARG A 470 6.29 2.76 -13.76
C ARG A 470 6.31 4.13 -13.10
N VAL A 471 5.17 4.81 -12.97
CA VAL A 471 5.07 6.10 -12.28
C VAL A 471 5.35 5.94 -10.79
N ARG A 472 4.75 4.94 -10.14
CA ARG A 472 4.98 4.59 -8.73
C ARG A 472 6.44 4.28 -8.43
N ASN A 473 7.12 3.53 -9.30
CA ASN A 473 8.56 3.28 -9.15
C ASN A 473 9.38 4.57 -9.30
N LYS A 474 9.02 5.48 -10.21
CA LYS A 474 9.68 6.80 -10.33
C LYS A 474 9.46 7.69 -9.08
N THR A 475 8.26 7.69 -8.49
CA THR A 475 8.00 8.47 -7.27
C THR A 475 8.77 7.88 -6.07
N LEU A 476 8.76 6.55 -5.91
CA LEU A 476 9.56 5.88 -4.87
C LEU A 476 11.07 6.11 -5.05
N GLN A 477 11.59 6.11 -6.28
CA GLN A 477 12.98 6.48 -6.55
C GLN A 477 13.29 7.94 -6.18
N ALA A 478 12.39 8.88 -6.51
CA ALA A 478 12.55 10.28 -6.12
C ALA A 478 12.48 10.46 -4.59
N GLU A 479 11.63 9.71 -3.89
CA GLU A 479 11.56 9.69 -2.42
C GLU A 479 12.83 9.11 -1.79
N ALA A 480 13.34 8.00 -2.34
CA ALA A 480 14.60 7.40 -1.89
C ALA A 480 15.77 8.39 -2.06
N LEU A 481 15.87 9.07 -3.20
CA LEU A 481 16.87 10.12 -3.42
C LEU A 481 16.72 11.28 -2.44
N ARG A 482 15.51 11.83 -2.26
CA ARG A 482 15.25 12.89 -1.25
C ARG A 482 15.62 12.46 0.17
N SER A 483 15.33 11.21 0.54
CA SER A 483 15.68 10.69 1.87
C SER A 483 17.20 10.52 2.06
N ASN A 484 17.92 10.15 1.00
CA ASN A 484 19.38 10.07 0.98
C ASN A 484 20.04 11.47 1.06
N ASP A 485 19.51 12.45 0.33
CA ASP A 485 20.00 13.84 0.40
C ASP A 485 19.81 14.42 1.81
N LEU A 486 18.63 14.19 2.42
CA LEU A 486 18.37 14.56 3.81
C LEU A 486 19.30 13.84 4.80
N ALA A 487 19.57 12.54 4.59
CA ALA A 487 20.50 11.79 5.43
C ALA A 487 21.94 12.32 5.31
N GLN A 488 22.40 12.66 4.10
CA GLN A 488 23.70 13.29 3.88
C GLN A 488 23.80 14.67 4.53
N ASP A 489 22.75 15.50 4.44
CA ASP A 489 22.74 16.81 5.10
C ASP A 489 22.71 16.72 6.62
N LEU A 490 21.97 15.76 7.19
CA LEU A 490 22.03 15.46 8.62
C LEU A 490 23.41 14.95 9.03
N GLN A 491 24.06 14.11 8.21
CA GLN A 491 25.41 13.63 8.48
C GLN A 491 26.44 14.77 8.41
N ARG A 492 26.38 15.67 7.41
CA ARG A 492 27.22 16.88 7.33
C ARG A 492 27.04 17.78 8.58
N ARG A 493 25.80 17.90 9.07
CA ARG A 493 25.49 18.64 10.32
C ARG A 493 26.07 17.94 11.56
N ALA A 494 26.01 16.61 11.63
CA ALA A 494 26.64 15.84 12.70
C ALA A 494 28.17 16.00 12.67
N GLU A 495 28.82 15.82 11.52
CA GLU A 495 30.27 15.98 11.33
C GLU A 495 30.75 17.39 11.70
N THR A 496 30.01 18.44 11.31
CA THR A 496 30.33 19.82 11.70
C THR A 496 30.15 20.08 13.20
N ALA A 497 29.13 19.50 13.83
CA ALA A 497 28.94 19.56 15.28
C ALA A 497 30.05 18.79 16.05
N GLU A 498 30.43 17.60 15.60
CA GLU A 498 31.54 16.83 16.18
C GLU A 498 32.88 17.57 16.08
N ASN A 499 33.13 18.22 14.94
CA ASN A 499 34.32 19.06 14.76
C ASN A 499 34.32 20.28 15.69
N ALA A 500 33.16 20.92 15.90
CA ALA A 500 33.02 22.01 16.88
C ALA A 500 33.25 21.55 18.33
N LEU A 501 32.69 20.38 18.71
CA LEU A 501 32.92 19.77 20.02
C LEU A 501 34.40 19.40 20.23
N ARG A 502 35.08 18.89 19.20
CA ARG A 502 36.52 18.62 19.22
C ARG A 502 37.33 19.90 19.44
N GLY A 503 37.02 20.97 18.71
CA GLY A 503 37.66 22.28 18.89
C GLY A 503 37.46 22.88 20.29
N LEU A 504 36.27 22.68 20.89
CA LEU A 504 36.02 23.03 22.30
C LEU A 504 36.84 22.16 23.26
N GLY A 505 36.95 20.86 23.01
CA GLY A 505 37.80 19.95 23.79
C GLY A 505 39.28 20.34 23.76
N ASP A 506 39.80 20.71 22.59
CA ASP A 506 41.16 21.23 22.42
C ASP A 506 41.36 22.56 23.16
N PHE A 507 40.35 23.44 23.12
CA PHE A 507 40.38 24.72 23.84
C PHE A 507 40.39 24.53 25.37
N VAL A 508 39.51 23.67 25.91
CA VAL A 508 39.49 23.33 27.33
C VAL A 508 40.80 22.66 27.76
N SER A 509 41.38 21.80 26.90
CA SER A 509 42.68 21.17 27.16
C SER A 509 43.83 22.19 27.20
N ARG A 510 43.84 23.18 26.29
CA ARG A 510 44.80 24.28 26.33
C ARG A 510 44.63 25.16 27.58
N LEU A 511 43.40 25.48 27.96
CA LEU A 511 43.12 26.24 29.18
C LEU A 511 43.55 25.47 30.44
N SER A 512 43.29 24.17 30.54
CA SER A 512 43.70 23.38 31.69
C SER A 512 45.22 23.34 31.83
N GLN A 513 45.96 23.16 30.73
CA GLN A 513 47.42 23.23 30.69
C GLN A 513 47.97 24.62 31.10
N GLN A 514 47.31 25.70 30.69
CA GLN A 514 47.67 27.06 31.12
C GLN A 514 47.42 27.27 32.62
N LEU A 515 46.29 26.80 33.14
CA LEU A 515 45.95 26.90 34.57
C LEU A 515 46.90 26.07 35.44
N THR A 516 47.26 24.85 35.04
CA THR A 516 48.25 24.03 35.77
C THR A 516 49.64 24.68 35.73
N GLY A 517 50.06 25.23 34.59
CA GLY A 517 51.34 25.95 34.49
C GLY A 517 51.37 27.22 35.35
N GLN A 518 50.24 27.96 35.44
CA GLN A 518 50.11 29.06 36.40
C GLN A 518 50.17 28.56 37.85
N GLU A 519 49.43 27.50 38.19
CA GLU A 519 49.44 26.92 39.54
C GLU A 519 50.84 26.50 39.98
N GLU A 520 51.60 25.84 39.11
CA GLU A 520 53.02 25.50 39.33
C GLU A 520 53.87 26.75 39.59
N SER A 521 53.66 27.83 38.83
CA SER A 521 54.36 29.10 39.03
C SER A 521 54.02 29.76 40.38
N TRP A 522 52.75 29.71 40.81
CA TRP A 522 52.30 30.20 42.11
C TRP A 522 52.86 29.36 43.26
N ARG A 523 52.84 28.02 43.14
CA ARG A 523 53.47 27.10 44.11
C ARG A 523 54.97 27.36 44.24
N ALA A 524 55.66 27.63 43.13
CA ALA A 524 57.08 27.99 43.14
C ALA A 524 57.34 29.36 43.78
N ALA A 525 56.50 30.37 43.50
CA ALA A 525 56.58 31.69 44.12
C ALA A 525 56.34 31.64 45.64
N LEU A 526 55.33 30.90 46.08
CA LEU A 526 55.03 30.67 47.50
C LEU A 526 56.20 29.97 48.21
N SER A 527 56.80 28.97 47.56
CA SER A 527 57.99 28.28 48.08
C SER A 527 59.19 29.23 48.26
N ARG A 528 59.39 30.17 47.30
CA ARG A 528 60.41 31.23 47.42
C ARG A 528 60.10 32.20 48.55
N LEU A 529 58.83 32.60 48.71
CA LEU A 529 58.39 33.50 49.78
C LEU A 529 58.59 32.88 51.17
N MET A 530 58.28 31.60 51.34
CA MET A 530 58.60 30.84 52.57
C MET A 530 60.11 30.80 52.83
N GLY A 531 60.93 30.61 51.79
CA GLY A 531 62.39 30.69 51.88
C GLY A 531 62.90 32.07 52.32
N LEU A 532 62.29 33.16 51.83
CA LEU A 532 62.58 34.52 52.28
C LEU A 532 62.13 34.75 53.73
N GLY A 533 60.94 34.27 54.11
CA GLY A 533 60.44 34.33 55.50
C GLY A 533 61.40 33.66 56.48
N ASN A 534 61.92 32.48 56.14
CA ASN A 534 62.95 31.79 56.94
C ASN A 534 64.25 32.63 57.08
N ARG A 535 64.69 33.30 56.00
CA ARG A 535 65.86 34.19 56.03
C ARG A 535 65.62 35.43 56.89
N VAL A 536 64.44 36.04 56.82
CA VAL A 536 64.06 37.19 57.65
C VAL A 536 63.95 36.79 59.12
N ALA A 537 63.33 35.65 59.44
CA ALA A 537 63.27 35.14 60.81
C ALA A 537 64.66 34.82 61.39
N PHE A 538 65.60 34.32 60.57
CA PHE A 538 67.00 34.15 60.97
C PHE A 538 67.72 35.50 61.18
N ALA A 539 67.49 36.47 60.30
CA ALA A 539 68.03 37.82 60.44
C ALA A 539 67.51 38.54 61.69
N ALA A 540 66.21 38.45 61.97
CA ALA A 540 65.58 38.96 63.19
C ALA A 540 66.23 38.36 64.44
N LYS A 541 66.31 37.02 64.53
CA LYS A 541 67.01 36.33 65.62
C LYS A 541 68.46 36.79 65.80
N ARG A 542 69.18 37.08 64.70
CA ARG A 542 70.54 37.66 64.79
C ARG A 542 70.51 39.10 65.32
N VAL A 543 69.58 39.94 64.89
CA VAL A 543 69.40 41.29 65.44
C VAL A 543 69.08 41.22 66.93
N ASP A 544 68.18 40.33 67.36
CA ASP A 544 67.85 40.11 68.78
C ASP A 544 69.10 39.72 69.60
N THR A 545 69.95 38.83 69.08
CA THR A 545 71.22 38.48 69.76
C THR A 545 72.20 39.65 69.83
N VAL A 546 72.29 40.48 68.78
CA VAL A 546 73.14 41.68 68.78
C VAL A 546 72.58 42.73 69.75
N GLN A 547 71.27 42.92 69.80
CA GLN A 547 70.60 43.80 70.75
C GLN A 547 70.87 43.34 72.19
N GLY A 548 70.76 42.04 72.49
CA GLY A 548 71.11 41.47 73.80
C GLY A 548 72.56 41.76 74.19
N LEU A 549 73.51 41.56 73.27
CA LEU A 549 74.93 41.87 73.49
C LEU A 549 75.20 43.37 73.66
N VAL A 550 74.47 44.24 72.96
CA VAL A 550 74.56 45.70 73.11
C VAL A 550 73.97 46.14 74.44
N CYS A 551 72.81 45.63 74.85
CA CYS A 551 72.24 45.87 76.18
C CYS A 551 73.21 45.42 77.29
N GLN A 552 73.86 44.27 77.14
CA GLN A 552 74.90 43.81 78.07
C GLN A 552 76.11 44.75 78.10
N LYS A 553 76.60 45.22 76.93
CA LYS A 553 77.68 46.22 76.87
C LYS A 553 77.29 47.56 77.51
N ILE A 554 76.06 48.02 77.33
CA ILE A 554 75.55 49.26 77.95
C ILE A 554 75.44 49.09 79.47
N ALA A 555 74.94 47.94 79.95
CA ALA A 555 74.90 47.65 81.39
C ALA A 555 76.31 47.60 82.00
N LEU A 556 77.27 46.94 81.33
CA LEU A 556 78.68 46.94 81.75
C LEU A 556 79.31 48.34 81.71
N ALA A 557 78.98 49.16 80.71
CA ALA A 557 79.45 50.54 80.63
C ALA A 557 78.88 51.41 81.76
N ARG A 558 77.60 51.23 82.13
CA ARG A 558 76.98 51.90 83.29
C ARG A 558 77.64 51.49 84.60
N LEU A 559 77.89 50.19 84.81
CA LEU A 559 78.65 49.70 85.97
C LEU A 559 80.08 50.28 86.01
N GLN A 560 80.77 50.35 84.87
CA GLN A 560 82.09 51.00 84.77
C GLN A 560 82.04 52.54 84.94
N GLN A 561 80.87 53.16 84.79
CA GLN A 561 80.65 54.59 85.00
C GLN A 561 80.33 54.88 86.48
N GLU A 562 79.62 53.97 87.14
CA GLU A 562 79.41 53.96 88.59
C GLU A 562 80.71 53.68 89.36
N GLU A 563 81.52 52.70 88.93
CA GLU A 563 82.85 52.39 89.49
C GLU A 563 83.87 53.54 89.33
N LYS A 564 83.65 54.46 88.38
CA LYS A 564 84.51 55.63 88.14
C LYS A 564 84.03 56.91 88.85
N SER A 565 82.98 56.83 89.68
CA SER A 565 82.44 57.97 90.43
C SER A 565 83.26 58.35 91.68
N CYS A 566 84.60 58.34 91.56
CA CYS A 566 85.48 59.00 92.53
C CYS A 566 86.68 59.63 91.82
N THR A 567 86.86 60.95 92.02
CA THR A 567 87.89 61.87 91.50
C THR A 567 87.67 62.56 90.13
N THR A 568 87.55 63.90 90.24
CA THR A 568 87.96 64.99 89.31
C THR A 568 87.18 65.36 88.03
N ARG A 569 86.89 66.67 87.95
CA ARG A 569 86.44 67.52 86.83
C ARG A 569 87.31 67.36 85.56
N SER A 570 86.74 67.56 84.35
CA SER A 570 86.67 68.90 83.70
C SER A 570 85.94 68.93 82.34
N ASP A 571 85.35 70.10 82.06
CA ASP A 571 85.08 70.81 80.79
C ASP A 571 84.04 70.31 79.74
N ASP A 572 83.01 71.14 79.55
CA ASP A 572 82.14 71.25 78.37
C ASP A 572 82.78 72.20 77.33
N GLU A 573 82.77 71.86 76.04
CA GLU A 573 82.83 72.85 74.95
C GLU A 573 81.74 72.58 73.90
N LYS A 574 80.88 73.58 73.66
CA LYS A 574 79.84 73.59 72.63
C LYS A 574 80.26 74.50 71.48
N ILE A 575 80.31 73.97 70.26
CA ILE A 575 80.54 74.75 69.04
C ILE A 575 79.18 75.13 68.43
N GLN A 576 78.96 76.42 68.15
CA GLN A 576 77.84 76.93 67.35
C GLN A 576 78.33 77.30 65.94
N PRO A 577 77.59 76.98 64.86
CA PRO A 577 77.93 77.39 63.49
C PRO A 577 77.58 78.87 63.21
N SER A 578 78.18 79.44 62.16
CA SER A 578 78.11 80.88 61.84
C SER A 578 76.83 81.27 61.08
N TYR A 579 76.45 82.55 61.21
CA TYR A 579 75.30 83.14 60.50
C TYR A 579 75.45 83.10 58.97
N GLU A 580 76.68 83.16 58.46
CA GLU A 580 76.98 83.13 57.02
C GLU A 580 76.73 81.74 56.40
N ASP A 581 77.00 80.67 57.14
CA ASP A 581 76.75 79.29 56.70
C ASP A 581 75.25 79.04 56.49
N LEU A 582 74.43 79.46 57.47
CA LEU A 582 72.97 79.42 57.41
C LEU A 582 72.40 80.21 56.23
N GLN A 583 73.01 81.34 55.87
CA GLN A 583 72.57 82.16 54.75
C GLN A 583 72.90 81.52 53.38
N ALA A 584 74.00 80.77 53.29
CA ALA A 584 74.34 79.99 52.10
C ALA A 584 73.40 78.78 51.91
N GLU A 585 73.09 78.06 53.00
CA GLU A 585 72.12 76.94 52.99
C GLU A 585 70.73 77.41 52.53
N LEU A 586 70.23 78.53 53.04
CA LEU A 586 68.93 79.09 52.62
C LEU A 586 68.89 79.42 51.11
N GLN A 587 69.99 79.88 50.51
CA GLN A 587 70.05 80.11 49.06
C GLN A 587 70.06 78.82 48.25
N MET A 588 70.69 77.76 48.75
CA MET A 588 70.65 76.43 48.11
C MET A 588 69.24 75.84 48.18
N LEU A 589 68.62 75.85 49.37
CA LEU A 589 67.24 75.41 49.57
C LEU A 589 66.24 76.21 48.71
N HIS A 590 66.47 77.50 48.47
CA HIS A 590 65.69 78.29 47.51
C HIS A 590 65.84 77.78 46.07
N ARG A 591 67.06 77.51 45.60
CA ARG A 591 67.30 76.97 44.26
C ARG A 591 66.70 75.57 44.09
N GLU A 592 66.84 74.71 45.09
CA GLU A 592 66.28 73.36 45.10
C GLU A 592 64.75 73.39 45.11
N ARG A 593 64.12 74.22 45.96
CA ARG A 593 62.67 74.47 45.92
C ARG A 593 62.21 74.93 44.55
N ASP A 594 62.94 75.88 43.94
CA ASP A 594 62.54 76.45 42.66
C ASP A 594 62.69 75.43 41.51
N GLN A 595 63.74 74.59 41.54
CA GLN A 595 63.92 73.44 40.64
C GLN A 595 62.80 72.40 40.81
N LEU A 596 62.52 71.97 42.04
CA LEU A 596 61.42 71.05 42.36
C LEU A 596 60.07 71.64 41.93
N SER A 597 59.87 72.95 42.04
CA SER A 597 58.64 73.61 41.55
C SER A 597 58.48 73.52 40.02
N LEU A 598 59.58 73.57 39.27
CA LEU A 598 59.58 73.40 37.82
C LEU A 598 59.38 71.94 37.42
N GLU A 599 59.97 70.99 38.15
CA GLU A 599 59.75 69.56 37.95
C GLU A 599 58.32 69.15 38.26
N LEU A 600 57.73 69.63 39.36
CA LEU A 600 56.32 69.43 39.67
C LEU A 600 55.39 70.02 38.60
N LYS A 601 55.67 71.22 38.07
CA LYS A 601 54.91 71.81 36.95
C LYS A 601 55.02 70.97 35.67
N ARG A 602 56.21 70.49 35.33
CA ARG A 602 56.42 69.58 34.18
C ARG A 602 55.71 68.24 34.38
N GLY A 603 55.76 67.68 35.59
CA GLY A 603 55.06 66.46 35.97
C GLY A 603 53.54 66.61 35.85
N ALA A 604 52.97 67.70 36.38
CA ALA A 604 51.55 68.01 36.25
C ALA A 604 51.13 68.11 34.77
N GLN A 605 51.87 68.86 33.94
CA GLN A 605 51.60 68.97 32.50
C GLN A 605 51.70 67.64 31.76
N LEU A 606 52.62 66.75 32.15
CA LEU A 606 52.73 65.41 31.57
C LEU A 606 51.55 64.52 31.97
N ILE A 607 51.10 64.60 33.22
CA ILE A 607 49.92 63.90 33.72
C ILE A 607 48.66 64.43 33.00
N GLU A 608 48.49 65.74 32.88
CA GLU A 608 47.38 66.36 32.13
C GLU A 608 47.32 65.88 30.68
N LYS A 609 48.46 65.85 29.97
CA LYS A 609 48.54 65.30 28.62
C LYS A 609 48.17 63.82 28.58
N LYS A 610 48.69 62.99 29.48
CA LYS A 610 48.34 61.56 29.54
C LYS A 610 46.88 61.31 29.89
N VAL A 611 46.28 62.16 30.73
CA VAL A 611 44.84 62.13 31.04
C VAL A 611 44.01 62.59 29.84
N ALA A 612 44.45 63.57 29.06
CA ALA A 612 43.80 63.99 27.83
C ALA A 612 43.85 62.89 26.75
N GLU A 613 45.04 62.33 26.48
CA GLU A 613 45.23 61.19 25.57
C GLU A 613 44.34 59.99 25.98
N ALA A 614 44.29 59.65 27.27
CA ALA A 614 43.45 58.56 27.77
C ALA A 614 41.95 58.85 27.64
N LYS A 615 41.52 60.12 27.81
CA LYS A 615 40.13 60.55 27.57
C LYS A 615 39.76 60.45 26.10
N GLU A 616 40.60 60.94 25.19
CA GLU A 616 40.38 60.84 23.74
C GLU A 616 40.30 59.37 23.29
N GLN A 617 41.19 58.50 23.79
CA GLN A 617 41.13 57.06 23.54
C GLN A 617 39.83 56.44 24.06
N ALA A 618 39.42 56.75 25.30
CA ALA A 618 38.17 56.27 25.86
C ALA A 618 36.94 56.77 25.07
N GLU A 619 36.96 58.03 24.60
CA GLU A 619 35.91 58.57 23.73
C GLU A 619 35.85 57.88 22.36
N LEU A 620 36.99 57.57 21.75
CA LEU A 620 37.05 56.83 20.50
C LEU A 620 36.50 55.41 20.65
N GLU A 621 36.86 54.69 21.72
CA GLU A 621 36.28 53.37 22.00
C GLU A 621 34.78 53.46 22.35
N LEU A 622 34.33 54.52 23.03
CA LEU A 622 32.90 54.78 23.25
C LEU A 622 32.14 55.12 21.95
N ARG A 623 32.79 55.73 20.95
CA ARG A 623 32.18 55.98 19.62
C ARG A 623 32.09 54.67 18.84
N LYS A 624 33.18 53.90 18.72
CA LYS A 624 33.21 52.58 18.07
C LYS A 624 32.19 51.61 18.66
N THR A 625 32.09 51.56 19.99
CA THR A 625 31.10 50.69 20.67
C THR A 625 29.67 51.13 20.39
N ARG A 626 29.36 52.44 20.36
CA ARG A 626 28.05 52.95 19.93
C ARG A 626 27.72 52.61 18.47
N GLU A 627 28.66 52.77 17.54
CA GLU A 627 28.50 52.40 16.13
C GLU A 627 28.26 50.88 15.98
N SER A 628 28.98 50.05 16.75
CA SER A 628 28.74 48.60 16.78
C SER A 628 27.37 48.23 17.37
N LEU A 629 26.89 48.96 18.39
CA LEU A 629 25.56 48.76 18.95
C LEU A 629 24.45 49.20 17.99
N GLN A 630 24.64 50.31 17.26
CA GLN A 630 23.70 50.78 16.24
C GLN A 630 23.57 49.79 15.09
N SER A 631 24.70 49.34 14.52
CA SER A 631 24.68 48.33 13.44
C SER A 631 24.09 46.98 13.90
N LEU A 632 24.30 46.58 15.17
CA LEU A 632 23.61 45.42 15.75
C LEU A 632 22.10 45.65 15.94
N GLN A 633 21.67 46.85 16.34
CA GLN A 633 20.24 47.20 16.45
C GLN A 633 19.56 47.22 15.08
N GLU A 634 20.20 47.78 14.05
CA GLU A 634 19.72 47.74 12.67
C GLU A 634 19.61 46.31 12.13
N ALA A 635 20.62 45.47 12.38
CA ALA A 635 20.59 44.06 12.02
C ALA A 635 19.48 43.27 12.74
N LEU A 636 19.20 43.59 14.01
CA LEU A 636 18.08 43.01 14.76
C LEU A 636 16.72 43.49 14.22
N ALA A 637 16.58 44.76 13.88
CA ALA A 637 15.36 45.30 13.27
C ALA A 637 15.09 44.68 11.89
N ALA A 638 16.13 44.54 11.05
CA ALA A 638 16.04 43.86 9.75
C ALA A 638 15.64 42.38 9.91
N LYS A 639 16.21 41.68 10.90
CA LYS A 639 15.80 40.30 11.24
C LYS A 639 14.33 40.24 11.69
N ALA A 640 13.90 41.11 12.59
CA ALA A 640 12.51 41.15 13.07
C ALA A 640 11.51 41.36 11.93
N LEU A 641 11.81 42.24 10.97
CA LEU A 641 11.00 42.41 9.75
C LEU A 641 11.00 41.13 8.89
N SER A 642 12.14 40.47 8.70
CA SER A 642 12.20 39.21 7.95
C SER A 642 11.45 38.06 8.63
N GLU A 643 11.48 37.98 9.96
CA GLU A 643 10.66 37.01 10.70
C GLU A 643 9.17 37.33 10.57
N GLN A 644 8.78 38.61 10.57
CA GLN A 644 7.39 39.00 10.40
C GLN A 644 6.86 38.64 9.00
N THR A 645 7.65 38.84 7.94
CA THR A 645 7.25 38.42 6.59
C THR A 645 7.21 36.90 6.44
N LEU A 646 8.13 36.17 7.07
CA LEU A 646 8.09 34.70 7.11
C LEU A 646 6.86 34.17 7.88
N ARG A 647 6.49 34.76 9.02
CA ARG A 647 5.26 34.42 9.76
C ARG A 647 4.02 34.67 8.91
N GLN A 648 3.93 35.80 8.22
CA GLN A 648 2.82 36.10 7.29
C GLN A 648 2.73 35.10 6.13
N GLN A 649 3.88 34.64 5.61
CA GLN A 649 3.92 33.60 4.58
C GLN A 649 3.46 32.25 5.15
N GLN A 650 3.90 31.87 6.35
CA GLN A 650 3.47 30.65 7.05
C GLN A 650 1.95 30.65 7.25
N GLU A 651 1.39 31.70 7.86
CA GLU A 651 -0.05 31.85 8.05
C GLU A 651 -0.84 31.80 6.73
N ALA A 652 -0.29 32.34 5.64
CA ALA A 652 -0.93 32.28 4.32
C ALA A 652 -0.91 30.85 3.75
N THR A 653 0.20 30.11 3.92
CA THR A 653 0.28 28.70 3.51
C THR A 653 -0.58 27.78 4.37
N GLU A 654 -0.71 28.06 5.67
CA GLU A 654 -1.61 27.34 6.59
C GLU A 654 -3.07 27.52 6.16
N LYS A 655 -3.52 28.76 5.92
CA LYS A 655 -4.87 29.05 5.40
C LYS A 655 -5.14 28.40 4.03
N GLN A 656 -4.13 28.31 3.16
CA GLN A 656 -4.23 27.59 1.89
C GLN A 656 -4.34 26.07 2.11
N LEU A 657 -3.59 25.51 3.05
CA LEU A 657 -3.67 24.09 3.42
C LEU A 657 -5.05 23.77 4.01
N GLU A 658 -5.53 24.55 4.99
CA GLU A 658 -6.87 24.41 5.58
C GLU A 658 -7.99 24.46 4.53
N ALA A 659 -7.90 25.40 3.58
CA ALA A 659 -8.84 25.48 2.46
C ALA A 659 -8.77 24.25 1.55
N SER A 660 -7.57 23.72 1.27
CA SER A 660 -7.40 22.50 0.48
C SER A 660 -7.94 21.26 1.20
N CYS A 661 -7.71 21.12 2.51
CA CYS A 661 -8.27 20.05 3.35
C CYS A 661 -9.79 20.13 3.41
N SER A 662 -10.36 21.33 3.57
CA SER A 662 -11.81 21.55 3.57
C SER A 662 -12.46 21.18 2.23
N ASN A 663 -11.76 21.43 1.11
CA ASN A 663 -12.24 21.04 -0.21
C ASN A 663 -12.10 19.53 -0.47
N LEU A 664 -11.03 18.91 0.04
CA LEU A 664 -10.84 17.46 -0.01
C LEU A 664 -11.94 16.74 0.79
N GLN A 665 -12.22 17.17 2.03
CA GLN A 665 -13.32 16.64 2.85
C GLN A 665 -14.67 16.72 2.12
N ARG A 666 -15.02 17.88 1.53
CA ARG A 666 -16.25 18.01 0.72
C ARG A 666 -16.29 17.06 -0.48
N SER A 667 -15.14 16.77 -1.09
CA SER A 667 -15.06 15.82 -2.20
C SER A 667 -15.16 14.36 -1.73
N GLU A 668 -14.68 14.05 -0.53
CA GLU A 668 -14.85 12.74 0.12
C GLU A 668 -16.31 12.52 0.51
N GLU A 669 -16.96 13.50 1.15
CA GLU A 669 -18.40 13.50 1.46
C GLU A 669 -19.25 13.31 0.20
N ALA A 670 -18.94 14.01 -0.90
CA ALA A 670 -19.64 13.84 -2.18
C ALA A 670 -19.35 12.48 -2.85
N ALA A 671 -18.15 11.92 -2.68
CA ALA A 671 -17.84 10.57 -3.15
C ALA A 671 -18.53 9.49 -2.30
N GLU A 672 -18.73 9.74 -1.01
CA GLU A 672 -19.51 8.87 -0.11
C GLU A 672 -21.01 8.93 -0.45
N SER A 673 -21.59 10.10 -0.71
CA SER A 673 -22.99 10.21 -1.14
C SER A 673 -23.22 9.47 -2.46
N LEU A 674 -22.34 9.64 -3.45
CA LEU A 674 -22.40 8.90 -4.72
C LEU A 674 -22.24 7.38 -4.52
N ARG A 675 -21.38 6.91 -3.59
CA ARG A 675 -21.27 5.49 -3.24
C ARG A 675 -22.56 4.96 -2.60
N GLN A 676 -23.22 5.76 -1.75
CA GLN A 676 -24.51 5.41 -1.14
C GLN A 676 -25.62 5.34 -2.21
N GLU A 677 -25.72 6.31 -3.10
CA GLU A 677 -26.66 6.32 -4.23
C GLU A 677 -26.45 5.12 -5.17
N LEU A 678 -25.20 4.82 -5.54
CA LEU A 678 -24.88 3.62 -6.32
C LEU A 678 -25.21 2.32 -5.58
N GLY A 679 -25.06 2.28 -4.25
CA GLY A 679 -25.47 1.15 -3.42
C GLY A 679 -26.99 0.97 -3.38
N GLN A 680 -27.75 2.06 -3.28
CA GLN A 680 -29.22 2.06 -3.34
C GLN A 680 -29.72 1.58 -4.70
N LEU A 681 -29.20 2.15 -5.79
CA LEU A 681 -29.55 1.74 -7.15
C LEU A 681 -29.23 0.27 -7.42
N ARG A 682 -28.06 -0.23 -6.99
CA ARG A 682 -27.72 -1.67 -7.10
C ARG A 682 -28.72 -2.54 -6.35
N ALA A 683 -29.08 -2.19 -5.13
CA ALA A 683 -30.07 -2.94 -4.35
C ALA A 683 -31.48 -2.88 -4.98
N GLU A 684 -31.85 -1.79 -5.65
CA GLU A 684 -33.09 -1.69 -6.42
C GLU A 684 -33.08 -2.57 -7.66
N TYR A 685 -31.99 -2.56 -8.44
CA TYR A 685 -31.82 -3.45 -9.59
C TYR A 685 -31.79 -4.94 -9.17
N GLU A 686 -31.11 -5.28 -8.08
CA GLU A 686 -31.09 -6.65 -7.54
C GLU A 686 -32.49 -7.11 -7.11
N ARG A 687 -33.27 -6.26 -6.41
CA ARG A 687 -34.66 -6.57 -6.05
C ARG A 687 -35.54 -6.75 -7.30
N ALA A 688 -35.47 -5.84 -8.27
CA ALA A 688 -36.25 -5.95 -9.50
C ALA A 688 -35.89 -7.21 -10.31
N LEU A 689 -34.60 -7.60 -10.35
CA LEU A 689 -34.17 -8.84 -10.97
C LEU A 689 -34.69 -10.07 -10.21
N GLN A 690 -34.63 -10.07 -8.88
CA GLN A 690 -35.15 -11.14 -8.03
C GLN A 690 -36.67 -11.28 -8.20
N GLU A 691 -37.42 -10.17 -8.24
CA GLU A 691 -38.84 -10.15 -8.56
C GLU A 691 -39.10 -10.82 -9.91
N LYS A 692 -38.38 -10.45 -10.98
CA LYS A 692 -38.53 -11.10 -12.30
C LYS A 692 -38.14 -12.58 -12.33
N VAL A 693 -37.12 -12.99 -11.59
CA VAL A 693 -36.80 -14.42 -11.42
C VAL A 693 -37.96 -15.14 -10.73
N THR A 694 -38.50 -14.61 -9.64
CA THR A 694 -39.63 -15.24 -8.93
C THR A 694 -40.93 -15.24 -9.75
N GLU A 695 -41.21 -14.20 -10.54
CA GLU A 695 -42.31 -14.17 -11.50
C GLU A 695 -42.17 -15.31 -12.51
N ILE A 696 -41.02 -15.44 -13.16
CA ILE A 696 -40.74 -16.50 -14.16
C ILE A 696 -40.83 -17.89 -13.52
N GLU A 697 -40.20 -18.10 -12.35
CA GLU A 697 -40.29 -19.38 -11.65
C GLU A 697 -41.74 -19.74 -11.26
N THR A 698 -42.54 -18.78 -10.78
CA THR A 698 -43.94 -19.05 -10.45
C THR A 698 -44.78 -19.32 -11.70
N GLN A 699 -44.46 -18.71 -12.84
CA GLN A 699 -45.11 -19.04 -14.10
C GLN A 699 -44.74 -20.45 -14.57
N MET A 700 -43.45 -20.80 -14.60
CA MET A 700 -43.00 -22.16 -14.95
C MET A 700 -43.60 -23.23 -14.02
N ARG A 701 -43.73 -22.95 -12.71
CA ARG A 701 -44.42 -23.86 -11.77
C ARG A 701 -45.91 -24.04 -12.11
N LYS A 702 -46.62 -22.97 -12.54
CA LYS A 702 -48.01 -23.07 -13.01
C LYS A 702 -48.10 -23.89 -14.29
N ASP A 703 -47.28 -23.56 -15.29
CA ASP A 703 -47.28 -24.23 -16.60
C ASP A 703 -46.99 -25.74 -16.45
N LEU A 704 -46.02 -26.11 -15.60
CA LEU A 704 -45.76 -27.50 -15.25
C LEU A 704 -46.98 -28.17 -14.59
N SER A 705 -47.63 -27.52 -13.63
CA SER A 705 -48.84 -28.05 -12.99
C SER A 705 -50.03 -28.19 -13.97
N GLU A 706 -50.10 -27.34 -15.00
CA GLU A 706 -51.09 -27.42 -16.07
C GLU A 706 -50.82 -28.60 -17.01
N MET A 707 -49.56 -28.80 -17.39
CA MET A 707 -49.13 -29.94 -18.22
C MET A 707 -49.29 -31.26 -17.46
N GLU A 708 -48.95 -31.32 -16.17
CA GLU A 708 -49.22 -32.49 -15.32
C GLU A 708 -50.72 -32.79 -15.21
N ARG A 709 -51.56 -31.76 -15.08
CA ARG A 709 -53.02 -31.93 -15.05
C ARG A 709 -53.54 -32.47 -16.38
N GLY A 710 -53.13 -31.87 -17.51
CA GLY A 710 -53.51 -32.32 -18.85
C GLY A 710 -53.06 -33.75 -19.15
N LEU A 711 -51.84 -34.11 -18.73
CA LEU A 711 -51.30 -35.47 -18.85
C LEU A 711 -52.07 -36.48 -17.97
N ASN A 712 -52.51 -36.08 -16.78
CA ASN A 712 -53.38 -36.91 -15.94
C ASN A 712 -54.80 -37.03 -16.51
N GLU A 713 -55.35 -35.98 -17.13
CA GLU A 713 -56.61 -36.02 -17.86
C GLU A 713 -56.52 -37.00 -19.06
N ALA A 714 -55.49 -36.86 -19.90
CA ALA A 714 -55.22 -37.75 -21.02
C ALA A 714 -55.04 -39.22 -20.58
N ARG A 715 -54.37 -39.48 -19.45
CA ARG A 715 -54.27 -40.83 -18.84
C ARG A 715 -55.64 -41.37 -18.41
N ARG A 716 -56.50 -40.53 -17.82
CA ARG A 716 -57.87 -40.91 -17.44
C ARG A 716 -58.71 -41.22 -18.69
N GLU A 717 -58.64 -40.39 -19.71
CA GLU A 717 -59.37 -40.58 -20.98
C GLU A 717 -58.90 -41.81 -21.74
N HIS A 718 -57.59 -42.03 -21.83
CA HIS A 718 -57.02 -43.27 -22.37
C HIS A 718 -57.53 -44.50 -21.59
N THR A 719 -57.59 -44.42 -20.25
CA THR A 719 -58.15 -45.50 -19.42
C THR A 719 -59.63 -45.72 -19.71
N LYS A 720 -60.45 -44.67 -19.85
CA LYS A 720 -61.86 -44.76 -20.27
C LYS A 720 -61.98 -45.43 -21.64
N ALA A 721 -61.18 -45.01 -22.62
CA ALA A 721 -61.18 -45.57 -23.97
C ALA A 721 -60.80 -47.05 -23.99
N VAL A 722 -59.76 -47.46 -23.26
CA VAL A 722 -59.35 -48.87 -23.12
C VAL A 722 -60.45 -49.70 -22.44
N VAL A 723 -61.15 -49.16 -21.44
CA VAL A 723 -62.29 -49.84 -20.81
C VAL A 723 -63.47 -49.97 -21.78
N ALA A 724 -63.79 -48.92 -22.54
CA ALA A 724 -64.85 -48.93 -23.56
C ALA A 724 -64.55 -49.93 -24.69
N LEU A 725 -63.31 -49.93 -25.22
CA LEU A 725 -62.84 -50.93 -26.19
C LEU A 725 -63.01 -52.36 -25.66
N ARG A 726 -62.53 -52.64 -24.44
CA ARG A 726 -62.71 -53.95 -23.79
C ARG A 726 -64.17 -54.31 -23.48
N GLN A 727 -65.08 -53.33 -23.42
CA GLN A 727 -66.52 -53.60 -23.31
C GLN A 727 -67.11 -53.93 -24.69
N ALA A 728 -66.74 -53.17 -25.72
CA ALA A 728 -67.13 -53.41 -27.11
C ALA A 728 -66.62 -54.76 -27.63
N GLU A 729 -65.34 -55.11 -27.42
CA GLU A 729 -64.76 -56.42 -27.74
C GLU A 729 -65.55 -57.58 -27.11
N ARG A 730 -65.87 -57.47 -25.82
CA ARG A 730 -66.68 -58.48 -25.12
C ARG A 730 -68.10 -58.54 -25.64
N GLN A 731 -68.67 -57.42 -26.09
CA GLN A 731 -70.01 -57.38 -26.65
C GLN A 731 -70.03 -58.00 -28.05
N ALA A 732 -69.10 -57.63 -28.92
CA ALA A 732 -68.88 -58.25 -30.22
C ALA A 732 -68.62 -59.77 -30.09
N ALA A 733 -67.88 -60.22 -29.07
CA ALA A 733 -67.69 -61.65 -28.80
C ALA A 733 -69.01 -62.37 -28.41
N ARG A 734 -69.90 -61.72 -27.65
CA ARG A 734 -71.24 -62.27 -27.34
C ARG A 734 -72.16 -62.28 -28.55
N ASP A 735 -72.15 -61.22 -29.34
CA ASP A 735 -73.01 -61.11 -30.52
C ASP A 735 -72.53 -62.05 -31.63
N LYS A 736 -71.22 -62.29 -31.74
CA LYS A 736 -70.65 -63.39 -32.54
C LYS A 736 -71.09 -64.77 -32.05
N ALA A 737 -71.03 -65.03 -30.73
CA ALA A 737 -71.51 -66.30 -30.19
C ALA A 737 -73.01 -66.52 -30.48
N ARG A 738 -73.83 -65.47 -30.38
CA ARG A 738 -75.25 -65.49 -30.76
C ARG A 738 -75.47 -65.73 -32.26
N SER A 739 -74.66 -65.11 -33.13
CA SER A 739 -74.75 -65.37 -34.57
C SER A 739 -74.31 -66.79 -34.92
N ASP A 740 -73.30 -67.33 -34.25
CA ASP A 740 -72.84 -68.70 -34.42
C ASP A 740 -73.89 -69.71 -33.91
N GLU A 741 -74.63 -69.39 -32.84
CA GLU A 741 -75.77 -70.18 -32.36
C GLU A 741 -76.96 -70.12 -33.34
N LEU A 742 -77.32 -68.94 -33.86
CA LEU A 742 -78.35 -68.79 -34.87
C LEU A 742 -77.99 -69.52 -36.17
N ALA A 743 -76.73 -69.45 -36.61
CA ALA A 743 -76.23 -70.20 -37.76
C ALA A 743 -76.36 -71.71 -37.54
N LYS A 744 -75.96 -72.24 -36.39
CA LYS A 744 -76.15 -73.67 -36.04
C LYS A 744 -77.63 -74.08 -36.00
N LEU A 745 -78.52 -73.21 -35.51
CA LEU A 745 -79.96 -73.46 -35.54
C LEU A 745 -80.48 -73.50 -36.98
N GLN A 746 -80.07 -72.58 -37.85
CA GLN A 746 -80.40 -72.59 -39.28
C GLN A 746 -79.83 -73.81 -40.02
N GLU A 747 -78.58 -74.20 -39.75
CA GLU A 747 -77.98 -75.44 -40.24
C GLU A 747 -78.78 -76.67 -39.77
N SER A 748 -79.17 -76.72 -38.50
CA SER A 748 -79.97 -77.84 -37.98
C SER A 748 -81.38 -77.90 -38.57
N ALA A 749 -82.01 -76.75 -38.83
CA ALA A 749 -83.33 -76.65 -39.46
C ALA A 749 -83.26 -77.08 -40.93
N THR A 750 -82.29 -76.58 -41.70
CA THR A 750 -82.07 -76.98 -43.09
C THR A 750 -81.69 -78.47 -43.20
N GLN A 751 -80.89 -79.01 -42.27
CA GLN A 751 -80.63 -80.45 -42.18
C GLN A 751 -81.90 -81.26 -41.87
N GLN A 752 -82.79 -80.76 -41.01
CA GLN A 752 -84.08 -81.41 -40.73
C GLN A 752 -85.02 -81.36 -41.94
N GLU A 753 -85.10 -80.23 -42.65
CA GLU A 753 -85.86 -80.11 -43.90
C GLU A 753 -85.32 -81.05 -44.98
N MET A 754 -84.00 -81.10 -45.16
CA MET A 754 -83.34 -82.05 -46.05
C MET A 754 -83.67 -83.50 -45.66
N ALA A 755 -83.59 -83.87 -44.38
CA ALA A 755 -83.93 -85.20 -43.91
C ALA A 755 -85.43 -85.54 -44.11
N GLN A 756 -86.34 -84.57 -43.97
CA GLN A 756 -87.76 -84.73 -44.27
C GLN A 756 -88.01 -84.91 -45.78
N LEU A 757 -87.32 -84.14 -46.63
CA LEU A 757 -87.39 -84.26 -48.09
C LEU A 757 -86.82 -85.59 -48.57
N GLU A 758 -85.69 -86.04 -47.99
CA GLU A 758 -85.17 -87.40 -48.22
C GLU A 758 -86.12 -88.48 -47.74
N GLY A 759 -86.79 -88.29 -46.60
CA GLY A 759 -87.83 -89.20 -46.09
C GLY A 759 -88.98 -89.36 -47.08
N ARG A 760 -89.54 -88.24 -47.55
CA ARG A 760 -90.59 -88.21 -48.59
C ARG A 760 -90.10 -88.78 -49.92
N LEU A 761 -88.85 -88.55 -50.30
CA LEU A 761 -88.24 -89.18 -51.48
C LEU A 761 -88.20 -90.71 -51.34
N ARG A 762 -87.74 -91.23 -50.20
CA ARG A 762 -87.72 -92.68 -49.90
C ARG A 762 -89.14 -93.28 -49.85
N GLU A 763 -90.13 -92.53 -49.36
CA GLU A 763 -91.55 -92.94 -49.40
C GLU A 763 -92.08 -92.98 -50.83
N LEU A 764 -91.91 -91.92 -51.62
CA LEU A 764 -92.28 -91.90 -53.04
C LEU A 764 -91.53 -92.96 -53.87
N GLU A 765 -90.29 -93.29 -53.52
CA GLU A 765 -89.55 -94.42 -54.11
C GLU A 765 -90.14 -95.77 -53.71
N ARG A 766 -90.56 -95.96 -52.45
CA ARG A 766 -91.28 -97.17 -52.02
C ARG A 766 -92.62 -97.28 -52.72
N ASP A 767 -93.41 -96.22 -52.80
CA ASP A 767 -94.71 -96.19 -53.47
C ASP A 767 -94.56 -96.45 -54.96
N LYS A 768 -93.57 -95.82 -55.62
CA LYS A 768 -93.17 -96.14 -57.00
C LYS A 768 -92.79 -97.60 -57.14
N ASN A 769 -92.00 -98.16 -56.22
CA ASN A 769 -91.56 -99.56 -56.29
C ASN A 769 -92.72 -100.53 -56.05
N LEU A 770 -93.68 -100.17 -55.19
CA LEU A 770 -94.92 -100.90 -54.94
C LEU A 770 -95.82 -100.85 -56.18
N LEU A 771 -96.02 -99.68 -56.80
CA LEU A 771 -96.72 -99.52 -58.08
C LEU A 771 -96.03 -100.32 -59.19
N MET A 772 -94.70 -100.29 -59.24
CA MET A 772 -93.91 -101.10 -60.18
C MET A 772 -93.93 -102.59 -59.86
N ALA A 773 -94.35 -103.01 -58.67
CA ALA A 773 -94.61 -104.40 -58.32
C ALA A 773 -96.04 -104.80 -58.71
N THR A 774 -97.07 -104.04 -58.31
CA THR A 774 -98.46 -104.31 -58.70
C THR A 774 -98.65 -104.29 -60.21
N LEU A 775 -98.05 -103.32 -60.92
CA LEU A 775 -98.05 -103.29 -62.38
C LEU A 775 -97.30 -104.48 -63.03
N ARG A 776 -96.40 -105.17 -62.32
CA ARG A 776 -95.79 -106.43 -62.79
C ARG A 776 -96.71 -107.62 -62.49
N GLU A 777 -97.29 -107.67 -61.29
CA GLU A 777 -98.15 -108.76 -60.80
C GLU A 777 -99.48 -108.84 -61.56
N GLU A 778 -100.14 -107.72 -61.80
CA GLU A 778 -101.36 -107.66 -62.62
C GLU A 778 -101.08 -107.84 -64.14
N GLY A 779 -99.82 -108.08 -64.52
CA GLY A 779 -99.40 -108.17 -65.93
C GLY A 779 -99.53 -106.85 -66.70
N LEU A 780 -99.95 -105.76 -66.07
CA LEU A 780 -100.21 -104.46 -66.70
C LEU A 780 -98.97 -103.83 -67.32
N LEU A 781 -97.74 -104.17 -66.92
CA LEU A 781 -96.51 -103.77 -67.62
C LEU A 781 -96.28 -104.54 -68.93
N ILE A 782 -96.76 -105.79 -69.02
CA ILE A 782 -96.75 -106.58 -70.26
C ILE A 782 -97.87 -106.07 -71.17
N GLN A 783 -99.07 -105.84 -70.62
CA GLN A 783 -100.17 -105.21 -71.35
C GLN A 783 -99.85 -103.77 -71.77
N HIS A 784 -99.17 -102.95 -70.96
CA HIS A 784 -98.77 -101.60 -71.35
C HIS A 784 -97.63 -101.61 -72.38
N ARG A 785 -96.75 -102.62 -72.40
CA ARG A 785 -95.79 -102.81 -73.50
C ARG A 785 -96.47 -103.26 -74.79
N GLN A 786 -97.45 -104.17 -74.71
CA GLN A 786 -98.28 -104.59 -75.85
C GLN A 786 -99.16 -103.43 -76.36
N ASN A 787 -99.73 -102.64 -75.44
CA ASN A 787 -100.54 -101.46 -75.76
C ASN A 787 -99.68 -100.28 -76.23
N ARG A 788 -98.40 -100.17 -75.85
CA ARG A 788 -97.45 -99.23 -76.49
C ARG A 788 -97.13 -99.61 -77.94
N LEU A 789 -97.21 -100.90 -78.28
CA LEU A 789 -97.10 -101.37 -79.66
C LEU A 789 -98.42 -101.22 -80.44
N ALA A 790 -99.56 -101.13 -79.74
CA ALA A 790 -100.88 -100.87 -80.36
C ALA A 790 -101.26 -99.37 -80.42
N ALA A 791 -100.75 -98.53 -79.52
CA ALA A 791 -101.11 -97.11 -79.37
C ALA A 791 -100.16 -96.17 -80.14
N VAL A 792 -99.97 -96.45 -81.44
CA VAL A 792 -99.37 -95.52 -82.42
C VAL A 792 -100.45 -94.81 -83.25
N GLN A 793 -101.74 -95.03 -82.95
CA GLN A 793 -102.87 -94.39 -83.63
C GLN A 793 -103.87 -93.77 -82.64
N GLY A 794 -104.04 -92.45 -82.72
CA GLY A 794 -105.23 -91.73 -82.26
C GLY A 794 -105.20 -91.13 -80.84
N PRO A 795 -105.98 -90.06 -80.56
CA PRO A 795 -105.47 -88.97 -79.73
C PRO A 795 -106.40 -88.41 -78.63
N ALA A 796 -105.82 -87.48 -77.86
CA ALA A 796 -106.44 -86.30 -77.22
C ALA A 796 -107.21 -86.42 -75.87
N GLU A 797 -106.68 -85.65 -74.89
CA GLU A 797 -107.41 -84.70 -74.01
C GLU A 797 -108.34 -85.20 -72.87
N SER A 798 -108.53 -84.49 -71.73
CA SER A 798 -107.78 -83.38 -71.08
C SER A 798 -108.30 -83.12 -69.63
N THR A 799 -107.80 -82.04 -68.98
CA THR A 799 -108.23 -81.42 -67.69
C THR A 799 -107.67 -82.06 -66.38
N GLU A 800 -107.26 -81.32 -65.33
CA GLU A 800 -107.41 -79.88 -65.04
C GLU A 800 -106.43 -79.31 -63.96
N LYS A 801 -106.32 -77.97 -63.90
CA LYS A 801 -105.99 -77.06 -62.74
C LYS A 801 -104.59 -76.43 -62.53
N THR A 802 -104.50 -75.18 -63.05
CA THR A 802 -104.16 -73.89 -62.38
C THR A 802 -102.72 -73.46 -61.98
N GLY A 803 -102.17 -72.52 -62.79
CA GLY A 803 -101.48 -71.28 -62.34
C GLY A 803 -99.99 -71.35 -61.92
N SER A 804 -99.12 -70.36 -62.23
CA SER A 804 -99.18 -69.20 -63.14
C SER A 804 -97.74 -68.75 -63.54
N LYS A 805 -97.61 -67.84 -64.52
CA LYS A 805 -96.38 -67.49 -65.27
C LYS A 805 -95.25 -66.77 -64.49
N PRO A 806 -94.00 -66.77 -65.02
CA PRO A 806 -92.87 -65.95 -64.52
C PRO A 806 -92.89 -64.50 -65.04
N PRO A 807 -92.18 -63.55 -64.40
CA PRO A 807 -91.94 -62.20 -64.96
C PRO A 807 -90.45 -61.81 -65.19
N SER A 808 -90.23 -61.25 -66.39
CA SER A 808 -89.33 -60.14 -66.80
C SER A 808 -87.97 -59.83 -66.10
N LYS A 809 -86.96 -59.63 -66.96
CA LYS A 809 -85.56 -59.27 -66.61
C LYS A 809 -85.30 -57.79 -66.26
N GLU A 810 -86.33 -56.99 -65.98
CA GLU A 810 -86.19 -55.53 -65.79
C GLU A 810 -86.11 -55.11 -64.31
N SER A 811 -86.38 -56.02 -63.37
CA SER A 811 -86.36 -55.72 -61.91
C SER A 811 -84.99 -55.87 -61.24
N LEU A 812 -83.94 -56.29 -61.95
CA LEU A 812 -82.61 -56.53 -61.37
C LEU A 812 -81.66 -55.33 -61.46
N PHE A 813 -81.81 -54.45 -62.46
CA PHE A 813 -80.97 -53.26 -62.60
C PHE A 813 -81.34 -52.18 -61.57
N ALA A 814 -82.63 -51.87 -61.38
CA ALA A 814 -83.05 -50.89 -60.38
C ALA A 814 -82.59 -51.25 -58.95
N VAL A 815 -82.67 -52.53 -58.56
CA VAL A 815 -82.22 -53.01 -57.25
C VAL A 815 -80.69 -53.01 -57.12
N LEU A 816 -79.95 -53.17 -58.23
CA LEU A 816 -78.48 -53.03 -58.24
C LEU A 816 -78.04 -51.56 -58.16
N ASP A 817 -78.75 -50.64 -58.82
CA ASP A 817 -78.50 -49.20 -58.71
C ASP A 817 -78.79 -48.70 -57.27
N ASP A 818 -79.92 -49.12 -56.67
CA ASP A 818 -80.25 -48.79 -55.28
C ASP A 818 -79.20 -49.33 -54.28
N LEU A 819 -78.65 -50.53 -54.54
CA LEU A 819 -77.56 -51.11 -53.74
C LEU A 819 -76.19 -50.43 -53.99
N GLN A 820 -75.92 -49.94 -55.19
CA GLN A 820 -74.71 -49.14 -55.46
C GLN A 820 -74.77 -47.75 -54.82
N VAL A 821 -75.94 -47.11 -54.80
CA VAL A 821 -76.14 -45.82 -54.11
C VAL A 821 -75.97 -45.98 -52.59
N LEU A 822 -76.49 -47.06 -52.00
CA LEU A 822 -76.24 -47.40 -50.58
C LEU A 822 -74.76 -47.73 -50.30
N GLY A 823 -74.07 -48.43 -51.21
CA GLY A 823 -72.64 -48.69 -51.10
C GLY A 823 -71.77 -47.42 -51.18
N ALA A 824 -72.14 -46.46 -52.03
CA ALA A 824 -71.47 -45.18 -52.14
C ALA A 824 -71.69 -44.26 -50.91
N ALA A 825 -72.88 -44.32 -50.30
CA ALA A 825 -73.18 -43.55 -49.08
C ALA A 825 -72.30 -43.98 -47.89
N ILE A 826 -72.10 -45.30 -47.71
CA ILE A 826 -71.30 -45.85 -46.60
C ILE A 826 -69.81 -45.48 -46.73
N LEU A 827 -69.27 -45.44 -47.96
CA LEU A 827 -67.89 -44.98 -48.22
C LEU A 827 -67.72 -43.46 -48.12
N GLY A 828 -68.81 -42.69 -48.13
CA GLY A 828 -68.81 -41.24 -47.95
C GLY A 828 -68.64 -40.80 -46.50
N GLU A 829 -69.17 -41.56 -45.53
CA GLU A 829 -69.09 -41.21 -44.11
C GLU A 829 -67.69 -41.47 -43.53
N GLU A 830 -66.96 -42.50 -43.96
CA GLU A 830 -65.58 -42.78 -43.50
C GLU A 830 -64.55 -41.69 -43.90
N ALA A 831 -64.87 -40.83 -44.86
CA ALA A 831 -64.02 -39.72 -45.28
C ALA A 831 -64.18 -38.46 -44.41
N ALA A 832 -65.34 -38.26 -43.78
CA ALA A 832 -65.70 -37.01 -43.08
C ALA A 832 -65.00 -36.84 -41.72
N ASP A 833 -64.53 -37.92 -41.10
CA ASP A 833 -63.89 -37.90 -39.78
C ASP A 833 -62.37 -37.64 -39.82
N LYS A 834 -61.75 -37.45 -41.00
CA LYS A 834 -60.30 -37.21 -41.13
C LYS A 834 -59.86 -35.74 -41.25
N GLU A 835 -60.79 -34.78 -41.36
CA GLU A 835 -60.44 -33.36 -41.56
C GLU A 835 -60.45 -32.50 -40.28
N ARG A 836 -60.73 -33.05 -39.09
CA ARG A 836 -60.86 -32.24 -37.85
C ARG A 836 -59.58 -32.05 -37.02
N ASP A 837 -58.50 -32.79 -37.30
CA ASP A 837 -57.30 -32.82 -36.45
C ASP A 837 -56.16 -31.86 -36.84
N THR A 838 -56.31 -31.04 -37.90
CA THR A 838 -55.19 -30.24 -38.46
C THR A 838 -55.20 -28.75 -38.13
N SER A 839 -56.12 -28.27 -37.27
CA SER A 839 -56.34 -26.82 -37.06
C SER A 839 -56.21 -26.33 -35.60
N LYS A 840 -55.17 -26.78 -34.88
CA LYS A 840 -54.62 -26.09 -33.68
C LYS A 840 -53.10 -26.20 -33.64
N GLY A 841 -52.39 -25.15 -34.09
CA GLY A 841 -50.93 -25.18 -34.17
C GLY A 841 -50.25 -23.96 -34.80
N THR A 842 -50.63 -22.75 -34.38
CA THR A 842 -49.87 -21.49 -34.56
C THR A 842 -50.15 -20.58 -33.37
#